data_AF-A0A3D3JTI3-F1
#
_entry.id   AF-A0A3D3JTI3-F1
#
_cell.length_a   1.000
_cell.length_b   1.000
_cell.length_c   1.000
_cell.angle_alpha   90.00
_cell.angle_beta   90.00
_cell.angle_gamma   90.00
#
_symmetry.space_group_name_H-M   'P 1'
#
loop_
_entity.id
_entity.type
_entity.pdbx_description
1 polymer ?
#
loop_
_entity_poly.entity_id
_entity_poly.type
_entity_poly.pdbx_seq_one_letter_code
_entity_poly.pdbx_strand_id
1 'polypeptide(L)'
;MKSTKLIVGFICTVLVPATAQSAMAVENVSTQEQSQWLRWVIPLPKKIRINRKVELPASEVKITLRQSAGEMEKTAADQLIALLREKGGADGNGEAFEILIGVCDAGGKIGDVTLTDTTELSNLPNRDQAYLIRPVGQNRLVLTALHERGVFYAAQTLRQLLERGGESENGTVTIPLVSVTDWPDMAQRGEAGAITWFPPEEIKWMARHKMNMAVYHVGYRILEDGHGDVTKLYPERIASARRHAFEMVPYITHYSILGEYTNLFEVYPHLNKGKTKVDGQVVMDLGERDLKTVPCPSEPKMAEVLADFMCAMAKAGAKEVDCWLTEGRRYQCRCDKCLGAGENMHYALEARAYVNGWRIARKQYPKLFVRIVLTQGTYTSNDKVLAEVPQDVGVIFYASWATYNSLQKPMIYPLLEDFAAKGRWLGVVPQLTSSFGAVTPWTAPQFIRYRMNEFVDKKLECLCGYAVYSNRLYDFNVTAAAEWSWNARGRDEREFSAAYATRRGISDPAAFAEWAVLLGPVGWDFYGAAMYDFNHGAILSNMVAARLDPGLGKKGMFEYFPTMQRFDEDLTVCEKALKIAERLGEPAMIAETRVIQGYVRMMKEAAFITTQVSTVATPTYDQRVDVQNALTRLGSAGIETIDGLERWIRSLPDLEFYNQGKKNRYKKTLAAVSKTVYGISDALAPFGIRSFASSYFSKKVGVWKSQDFADKAKVTKTWDVTDQVLVTGVYEVTFKNASHYSLDIFRAVLASAPADKPDQLTELSVDTHKGITRYRTNKAHIYTLTLDRHDPGLRYFLVADIEGHAAQRLSGKMKYCKGDVWMRALRPKDWVPGSVAAKQLPLTDDEMVETTMPKFTGKGLRVGVVQAGYGSIEILNYLQTVDGMDVQPLSSPNKAMIDACQTVVLPILKRDKQGRRMSDALMDTYRDYVRGGGGLIITAALGEMGLTRYPDICKFKNHSGDYDFVPWLVVDEHPMAQGIKMNKELPGTGFSVEYELGPKGVAVARAAPSGDPVVVVGEVDKGRVVICGLDLRLKGKAAEETKKT
;
A
#
# COMPACT_ATOMS: atom_id res chain seq x y z
N MET A 1 -54.95 35.21 42.72
CA MET A 1 -56.25 35.09 42.02
C MET A 1 -56.46 33.64 41.59
N LYS A 2 -57.55 33.02 42.07
CA LYS A 2 -58.17 31.74 41.68
C LYS A 2 -57.26 30.49 41.78
N SER A 3 -57.19 29.82 42.95
CA SER A 3 -58.13 28.82 43.51
C SER A 3 -57.94 27.40 42.91
N THR A 4 -57.12 26.55 43.56
CA THR A 4 -57.48 25.36 44.40
C THR A 4 -57.85 24.11 43.56
N LYS A 5 -57.25 22.92 43.71
CA LYS A 5 -57.12 22.12 44.94
C LYS A 5 -55.95 21.13 44.95
N LEU A 6 -55.50 20.88 46.17
CA LEU A 6 -54.46 19.97 46.62
C LEU A 6 -55.12 18.77 47.35
N ILE A 7 -54.52 17.58 47.18
CA ILE A 7 -54.29 16.53 48.19
C ILE A 7 -55.42 15.57 48.67
N VAL A 8 -55.13 14.29 48.39
CA VAL A 8 -55.21 13.04 49.20
C VAL A 8 -56.56 12.38 49.49
N GLY A 9 -56.66 11.13 49.03
CA GLY A 9 -57.55 10.09 49.53
C GLY A 9 -56.95 8.71 49.28
N PHE A 10 -56.52 8.05 50.35
CA PHE A 10 -56.01 6.68 50.40
C PHE A 10 -57.20 5.71 50.34
N ILE A 11 -57.29 4.82 49.35
CA ILE A 11 -58.21 3.66 49.37
C ILE A 11 -57.48 2.42 48.83
N CYS A 12 -57.28 1.44 49.71
CA CYS A 12 -56.91 0.07 49.38
C CYS A 12 -57.90 -0.54 48.39
N THR A 13 -57.40 -1.00 47.24
CA THR A 13 -58.14 -1.91 46.36
C THR A 13 -57.41 -3.24 46.30
N VAL A 14 -58.12 -4.29 46.65
CA VAL A 14 -57.71 -5.70 46.62
C VAL A 14 -57.30 -6.06 45.19
N LEU A 15 -56.01 -6.39 45.02
CA LEU A 15 -55.45 -6.99 43.81
C LEU A 15 -55.88 -8.46 43.75
N VAL A 16 -56.84 -8.76 42.88
CA VAL A 16 -56.98 -10.11 42.32
C VAL A 16 -56.01 -10.18 41.14
N PRO A 17 -54.97 -11.03 41.15
CA PRO A 17 -54.12 -11.21 39.99
C PRO A 17 -54.90 -12.04 38.96
N ALA A 18 -55.48 -11.36 37.97
CA ALA A 18 -55.81 -12.01 36.72
C ALA A 18 -54.48 -12.42 36.06
N THR A 19 -54.16 -13.71 36.11
CA THR A 19 -53.09 -14.31 35.33
C THR A 19 -53.41 -14.12 33.85
N ALA A 20 -52.89 -13.04 33.27
CA ALA A 20 -52.86 -12.84 31.84
C ALA A 20 -51.89 -13.86 31.23
N GLN A 21 -52.39 -15.05 30.93
CA GLN A 21 -51.84 -15.90 29.88
C GLN A 21 -52.01 -15.12 28.58
N SER A 22 -50.99 -14.35 28.19
CA SER A 22 -50.96 -13.69 26.88
C SER A 22 -50.92 -14.81 25.84
N ALA A 23 -52.04 -15.04 25.17
CA ALA A 23 -52.13 -16.02 24.09
C ALA A 23 -51.12 -15.62 23.01
N MET A 24 -50.16 -16.50 22.74
CA MET A 24 -49.16 -16.37 21.69
C MET A 24 -49.86 -16.26 20.32
N ALA A 25 -50.10 -15.04 19.85
CA ALA A 25 -50.82 -14.78 18.60
C ALA A 25 -49.90 -14.96 17.40
N VAL A 26 -50.35 -15.76 16.41
CA VAL A 26 -49.64 -15.93 15.14
C VAL A 26 -50.13 -14.90 14.15
N GLU A 27 -49.21 -14.08 13.65
CA GLU A 27 -49.51 -13.01 12.69
C GLU A 27 -48.97 -13.37 11.30
N ASN A 28 -49.68 -12.95 10.27
CA ASN A 28 -49.18 -13.04 8.89
C ASN A 28 -48.14 -11.95 8.62
N VAL A 29 -47.12 -12.30 7.85
CA VAL A 29 -46.04 -11.40 7.45
C VAL A 29 -46.28 -10.96 6.02
N SER A 30 -46.38 -9.66 5.79
CA SER A 30 -46.53 -9.12 4.44
C SER A 30 -45.25 -9.28 3.61
N THR A 31 -45.33 -9.21 2.28
CA THR A 31 -44.14 -9.24 1.42
C THR A 31 -43.15 -8.12 1.77
N GLN A 32 -43.65 -6.93 2.07
CA GLN A 32 -42.82 -5.79 2.48
C GLN A 32 -42.10 -6.07 3.81
N GLU A 33 -42.82 -6.63 4.78
CA GLU A 33 -42.27 -6.99 6.08
C GLU A 33 -41.22 -8.11 5.95
N GLN A 34 -41.47 -9.11 5.11
CA GLN A 34 -40.47 -10.13 4.77
C GLN A 34 -39.22 -9.48 4.17
N SER A 35 -39.35 -8.60 3.17
CA SER A 35 -38.20 -7.91 2.56
C SER A 35 -37.41 -7.09 3.57
N GLN A 36 -38.06 -6.46 4.55
CA GLN A 36 -37.38 -5.77 5.66
C GLN A 36 -36.62 -6.74 6.56
N TRP A 37 -37.22 -7.89 6.90
CA TRP A 37 -36.55 -8.94 7.68
C TRP A 37 -35.31 -9.47 6.98
N LEU A 38 -35.41 -9.70 5.67
CA LEU A 38 -34.30 -10.22 4.88
C LEU A 38 -33.10 -9.28 4.86
N ARG A 39 -33.25 -7.97 5.10
CA ARG A 39 -32.10 -7.04 5.22
C ARG A 39 -31.23 -7.29 6.47
N TRP A 40 -31.74 -8.02 7.46
CA TRP A 40 -30.98 -8.37 8.66
C TRP A 40 -30.05 -9.57 8.48
N VAL A 41 -30.21 -10.34 7.40
CA VAL A 41 -29.46 -11.59 7.19
C VAL A 41 -28.36 -11.40 6.16
N ILE A 42 -27.11 -11.54 6.57
CA ILE A 42 -25.93 -11.55 5.71
C ILE A 42 -25.03 -12.72 6.16
N PRO A 43 -24.77 -13.73 5.31
CA PRO A 43 -25.17 -13.84 3.91
C PRO A 43 -26.66 -14.16 3.66
N LEU A 44 -27.25 -13.71 2.54
CA LEU A 44 -28.62 -14.09 2.13
C LEU A 44 -28.72 -15.61 1.84
N PRO A 45 -29.64 -16.33 2.51
CA PRO A 45 -29.84 -17.75 2.24
C PRO A 45 -30.32 -18.05 0.82
N LYS A 46 -29.92 -19.21 0.27
CA LYS A 46 -30.31 -19.68 -1.07
C LYS A 46 -31.83 -19.78 -1.26
N LYS A 47 -32.54 -20.31 -0.25
CA LYS A 47 -34.00 -20.37 -0.21
C LYS A 47 -34.47 -19.93 1.16
N ILE A 48 -35.27 -18.86 1.23
CA ILE A 48 -35.84 -18.34 2.47
C ILE A 48 -37.25 -17.79 2.25
N ARG A 49 -38.16 -18.09 3.18
CA ARG A 49 -39.53 -17.58 3.19
C ARG A 49 -40.01 -17.31 4.62
N ILE A 50 -40.66 -16.18 4.84
CA ILE A 50 -41.23 -15.80 6.14
C ILE A 50 -42.69 -15.41 5.91
N ASN A 51 -43.61 -16.32 6.19
CA ASN A 51 -45.05 -16.07 5.98
C ASN A 51 -45.78 -15.64 7.25
N ARG A 52 -45.23 -16.01 8.41
CA ARG A 52 -45.86 -15.82 9.71
C ARG A 52 -44.81 -15.48 10.75
N LYS A 53 -45.25 -14.84 11.83
CA LYS A 53 -44.44 -14.51 13.00
C LYS A 53 -45.23 -14.71 14.29
N VAL A 54 -44.49 -14.75 15.38
CA VAL A 54 -45.02 -14.86 16.72
C VAL A 54 -44.33 -13.83 17.60
N GLU A 55 -45.08 -13.16 18.46
CA GLU A 55 -44.52 -12.26 19.47
C GLU A 55 -44.86 -12.78 20.87
N LEU A 56 -43.86 -12.83 21.74
CA LEU A 56 -43.98 -13.35 23.11
C LEU A 56 -42.84 -12.82 23.99
N PRO A 57 -42.95 -12.88 25.34
CA PRO A 57 -41.85 -12.58 26.23
C PRO A 57 -40.62 -13.46 25.95
N ALA A 58 -39.41 -12.90 26.00
CA ALA A 58 -38.18 -13.68 25.78
C ALA A 58 -38.03 -14.85 26.78
N SER A 59 -38.58 -14.71 27.99
CA SER A 59 -38.62 -15.74 29.03
C SER A 59 -39.45 -16.97 28.65
N GLU A 60 -40.35 -16.85 27.68
CA GLU A 60 -41.21 -17.93 27.20
C GLU A 60 -40.58 -18.75 26.06
N VAL A 61 -39.36 -18.37 25.64
CA VAL A 61 -38.62 -19.10 24.61
C VAL A 61 -37.75 -20.17 25.24
N LYS A 62 -37.90 -21.39 24.76
CA LYS A 62 -37.11 -22.57 25.11
C LYS A 62 -36.08 -22.87 24.02
N ILE A 63 -34.83 -23.07 24.40
CA ILE A 63 -33.79 -23.59 23.50
C ILE A 63 -33.50 -25.04 23.89
N THR A 64 -33.82 -25.98 23.00
CA THR A 64 -33.59 -27.42 23.22
C THR A 64 -32.50 -27.92 22.30
N LEU A 65 -31.50 -28.61 22.86
CA LEU A 65 -30.49 -29.36 22.10
C LEU A 65 -30.93 -30.82 21.97
N ARG A 66 -30.64 -31.43 20.82
CA ARG A 66 -30.79 -32.88 20.68
C ARG A 66 -29.93 -33.64 21.70
N GLN A 67 -30.31 -34.89 21.97
CA GLN A 67 -29.46 -35.79 22.76
C GLN A 67 -28.09 -35.99 22.10
N SER A 68 -27.03 -36.00 22.92
CA SER A 68 -25.64 -36.16 22.46
C SER A 68 -25.18 -35.08 21.47
N ALA A 69 -25.68 -33.86 21.60
CA ALA A 69 -25.20 -32.70 20.84
C ALA A 69 -23.69 -32.47 21.05
N GLY A 70 -22.99 -32.21 19.94
CA GLY A 70 -21.57 -31.88 19.93
C GLY A 70 -21.27 -30.44 20.31
N GLU A 71 -19.99 -30.07 20.31
CA GLU A 71 -19.52 -28.78 20.83
C GLU A 71 -19.94 -27.59 19.95
N MET A 72 -20.07 -27.75 18.63
CA MET A 72 -20.56 -26.67 17.77
C MET A 72 -22.06 -26.44 17.96
N GLU A 73 -22.83 -27.52 18.17
CA GLU A 73 -24.27 -27.45 18.46
C GLU A 73 -24.52 -26.74 19.81
N LYS A 74 -23.75 -27.07 20.84
CA LYS A 74 -23.79 -26.37 22.13
C LYS A 74 -23.45 -24.88 21.98
N THR A 75 -22.37 -24.57 21.26
CA THR A 75 -21.98 -23.18 20.99
C THR A 75 -23.06 -22.41 20.21
N ALA A 76 -23.75 -23.08 19.29
CA ALA A 76 -24.86 -22.50 18.54
C ALA A 76 -26.04 -22.15 19.46
N ALA A 77 -26.42 -23.05 20.38
CA ALA A 77 -27.44 -22.79 21.39
C ALA A 77 -27.03 -21.66 22.34
N ASP A 78 -25.80 -21.68 22.86
CA ASP A 78 -25.28 -20.64 23.77
C ASP A 78 -25.35 -19.24 23.16
N GLN A 79 -25.13 -19.11 21.85
CA GLN A 79 -25.23 -17.81 21.17
C GLN A 79 -26.67 -17.32 21.02
N LEU A 80 -27.64 -18.21 20.84
CA LEU A 80 -29.05 -17.84 20.83
C LEU A 80 -29.53 -17.48 22.24
N ILE A 81 -29.12 -18.24 23.27
CA ILE A 81 -29.38 -17.92 24.67
C ILE A 81 -28.78 -16.56 25.04
N ALA A 82 -27.54 -16.27 24.63
CA ALA A 82 -26.91 -14.98 24.86
C ALA A 82 -27.71 -13.82 24.24
N LEU A 83 -28.27 -14.01 23.05
CA LEU A 83 -29.16 -13.01 22.43
C LEU A 83 -30.46 -12.83 23.21
N LEU A 84 -31.08 -13.91 23.71
CA LEU A 84 -32.28 -13.84 24.55
C LEU A 84 -32.01 -13.11 25.88
N ARG A 85 -30.84 -13.34 26.50
CA ARG A 85 -30.39 -12.61 27.68
C ARG A 85 -30.22 -11.12 27.39
N GLU A 86 -29.57 -10.77 26.28
CA GLU A 86 -29.37 -9.40 25.85
C GLU A 86 -30.72 -8.69 25.60
N LYS A 87 -31.67 -9.36 24.93
CA LYS A 87 -32.96 -8.75 24.58
C LYS A 87 -33.99 -8.73 25.71
N GLY A 88 -33.96 -9.67 26.66
CA GLY A 88 -35.04 -9.79 27.65
C GLY A 88 -34.68 -10.55 28.93
N GLY A 89 -33.39 -10.69 29.25
CA GLY A 89 -32.93 -11.32 30.49
C GLY A 89 -33.26 -12.81 30.63
N ALA A 90 -33.56 -13.49 29.51
CA ALA A 90 -34.04 -14.87 29.51
C ALA A 90 -32.93 -15.90 29.27
N ASP A 91 -33.00 -17.04 29.97
CA ASP A 91 -32.01 -18.13 29.89
C ASP A 91 -32.34 -19.24 28.89
N GLY A 92 -33.44 -19.09 28.12
CA GLY A 92 -33.85 -20.08 27.12
C GLY A 92 -34.55 -21.32 27.70
N ASN A 93 -35.22 -21.17 28.83
CA ASN A 93 -35.90 -22.24 29.58
C ASN A 93 -37.43 -22.09 29.66
N GLY A 94 -38.02 -21.30 28.76
CA GLY A 94 -39.47 -21.05 28.72
C GLY A 94 -40.32 -22.26 28.33
N GLU A 95 -41.63 -22.05 28.22
CA GLU A 95 -42.59 -23.12 27.94
C GLU A 95 -43.45 -22.89 26.68
N ALA A 96 -43.65 -21.64 26.24
CA ALA A 96 -44.58 -21.34 25.15
C ALA A 96 -44.03 -21.61 23.74
N PHE A 97 -42.74 -21.35 23.48
CA PHE A 97 -42.14 -21.51 22.15
C PHE A 97 -40.80 -22.23 22.19
N GLU A 98 -40.62 -23.27 21.39
CA GLU A 98 -39.39 -24.07 21.37
C GLU A 98 -38.55 -23.86 20.10
N ILE A 99 -37.25 -23.64 20.28
CA ILE A 99 -36.24 -23.70 19.22
C ILE A 99 -35.42 -24.98 19.45
N LEU A 100 -35.69 -26.00 18.65
CA LEU A 100 -35.00 -27.30 18.69
C LEU A 100 -33.80 -27.29 17.74
N ILE A 101 -32.61 -27.59 18.26
CA ILE A 101 -31.33 -27.47 17.56
C ILE A 101 -30.62 -28.82 17.53
N GLY A 102 -30.17 -29.24 16.34
CA GLY A 102 -29.22 -30.34 16.23
C GLY A 102 -29.12 -31.04 14.88
N VAL A 103 -28.13 -31.92 14.76
CA VAL A 103 -27.95 -32.81 13.60
C VAL A 103 -29.07 -33.84 13.53
N CYS A 104 -29.68 -33.98 12.36
CA CYS A 104 -30.70 -35.01 12.11
C CYS A 104 -30.07 -36.36 11.79
N ASP A 105 -30.80 -37.45 12.05
CA ASP A 105 -30.40 -38.77 11.60
C ASP A 105 -30.66 -38.98 10.09
N ALA A 106 -30.34 -40.18 9.58
CA ALA A 106 -30.53 -40.51 8.17
C ALA A 106 -32.00 -40.46 7.70
N GLY A 107 -32.96 -40.56 8.62
CA GLY A 107 -34.39 -40.42 8.36
C GLY A 107 -34.90 -38.99 8.53
N GLY A 108 -34.03 -38.02 8.81
CA GLY A 108 -34.41 -36.63 9.05
C GLY A 108 -34.97 -36.38 10.45
N LYS A 109 -34.79 -37.32 11.39
CA LYS A 109 -35.31 -37.20 12.75
C LYS A 109 -34.37 -36.41 13.65
N ILE A 110 -34.96 -35.52 14.45
CA ILE A 110 -34.31 -34.75 15.50
C ILE A 110 -35.25 -34.69 16.71
N GLY A 111 -34.86 -35.31 17.82
CA GLY A 111 -35.73 -35.46 18.98
C GLY A 111 -37.01 -36.21 18.61
N ASP A 112 -38.15 -35.57 18.82
CA ASP A 112 -39.50 -36.05 18.50
C ASP A 112 -40.00 -35.61 17.11
N VAL A 113 -39.24 -34.77 16.39
CA VAL A 113 -39.62 -34.25 15.06
C VAL A 113 -38.94 -35.04 13.95
N THR A 114 -39.65 -35.32 12.86
CA THR A 114 -39.08 -35.84 11.60
C THR A 114 -39.36 -34.86 10.46
N LEU A 115 -38.29 -34.43 9.76
CA LEU A 115 -38.38 -33.54 8.61
C LEU A 115 -38.04 -34.30 7.32
N THR A 116 -39.00 -34.39 6.39
CA THR A 116 -38.88 -35.21 5.17
C THR A 116 -37.98 -34.59 4.08
N ASP A 117 -37.82 -33.27 4.09
CA ASP A 117 -37.01 -32.51 3.13
C ASP A 117 -35.52 -32.44 3.50
N THR A 118 -35.10 -33.08 4.60
CA THR A 118 -33.69 -33.26 4.97
C THR A 118 -32.90 -34.07 3.94
N THR A 119 -33.58 -34.93 3.18
CA THR A 119 -33.00 -35.71 2.09
C THR A 119 -32.39 -34.81 0.99
N GLU A 120 -32.93 -33.60 0.78
CA GLU A 120 -32.40 -32.63 -0.18
C GLU A 120 -30.97 -32.21 0.15
N LEU A 121 -30.61 -32.12 1.44
CA LEU A 121 -29.29 -31.63 1.89
C LEU A 121 -28.14 -32.49 1.36
N SER A 122 -28.36 -33.79 1.17
CA SER A 122 -27.33 -34.75 0.75
C SER A 122 -26.81 -34.50 -0.67
N ASN A 123 -27.61 -33.83 -1.50
CA ASN A 123 -27.36 -33.55 -2.91
C ASN A 123 -26.87 -32.11 -3.16
N LEU A 124 -26.79 -31.28 -2.12
CA LEU A 124 -26.34 -29.90 -2.26
C LEU A 124 -24.80 -29.81 -2.32
N PRO A 125 -24.23 -28.82 -3.03
CA PRO A 125 -22.82 -28.46 -2.90
C PRO A 125 -22.48 -28.15 -1.44
N ASN A 126 -21.24 -28.42 -1.03
CA ASN A 126 -20.75 -28.07 0.31
C ASN A 126 -21.69 -28.57 1.43
N ARG A 127 -22.25 -29.78 1.28
CA ARG A 127 -23.29 -30.35 2.16
C ARG A 127 -22.92 -30.47 3.63
N ASP A 128 -21.63 -30.40 3.99
CA ASP A 128 -21.18 -30.31 5.38
C ASP A 128 -21.59 -28.99 6.05
N GLN A 129 -21.97 -28.00 5.25
CA GLN A 129 -22.38 -26.65 5.64
C GLN A 129 -23.86 -26.39 5.38
N ALA A 130 -24.54 -27.28 4.66
CA ALA A 130 -25.93 -27.12 4.30
C ALA A 130 -26.86 -27.36 5.50
N TYR A 131 -27.95 -26.61 5.59
CA TYR A 131 -28.87 -26.70 6.73
C TYR A 131 -30.31 -26.33 6.37
N LEU A 132 -31.22 -26.71 7.27
CA LEU A 132 -32.63 -26.36 7.26
C LEU A 132 -33.03 -25.56 8.50
N ILE A 133 -33.96 -24.63 8.32
CA ILE A 133 -34.78 -24.05 9.40
C ILE A 133 -36.24 -24.28 9.03
N ARG A 134 -37.04 -24.88 9.91
CA ARG A 134 -38.46 -25.20 9.65
C ARG A 134 -39.35 -24.87 10.83
N PRO A 135 -40.53 -24.23 10.61
CA PRO A 135 -41.56 -24.18 11.62
C PRO A 135 -42.26 -25.54 11.72
N VAL A 136 -42.48 -26.00 12.94
CA VAL A 136 -43.30 -27.18 13.24
C VAL A 136 -44.51 -26.68 14.01
N GLY A 137 -45.67 -26.62 13.34
CA GLY A 137 -46.85 -25.98 13.90
C GLY A 137 -46.69 -24.45 14.03
N GLN A 138 -47.07 -23.92 15.20
CA GLN A 138 -47.07 -22.48 15.50
C GLN A 138 -46.14 -22.10 16.66
N ASN A 139 -45.65 -23.08 17.42
CA ASN A 139 -44.90 -22.89 18.66
C ASN A 139 -43.51 -23.54 18.65
N ARG A 140 -43.03 -24.00 17.49
CA ARG A 140 -41.71 -24.63 17.38
C ARG A 140 -40.97 -24.26 16.10
N LEU A 141 -39.68 -23.99 16.21
CA LEU A 141 -38.72 -23.92 15.12
C LEU A 141 -37.67 -25.02 15.27
N VAL A 142 -37.32 -25.67 14.16
CA VAL A 142 -36.28 -26.70 14.11
C VAL A 142 -35.12 -26.21 13.26
N LEU A 143 -33.92 -26.22 13.83
CA LEU A 143 -32.66 -25.88 13.18
C LEU A 143 -31.85 -27.18 13.04
N THR A 144 -31.71 -27.67 11.82
CA THR A 144 -31.07 -28.97 11.59
C THR A 144 -30.19 -29.00 10.34
N ALA A 145 -29.30 -29.99 10.31
CA ALA A 145 -28.36 -30.25 9.22
C ALA A 145 -27.89 -31.70 9.28
N LEU A 146 -27.11 -32.12 8.27
CA LEU A 146 -26.42 -33.42 8.26
C LEU A 146 -25.13 -33.41 9.11
N HIS A 147 -24.61 -32.22 9.42
CA HIS A 147 -23.35 -32.02 10.12
C HIS A 147 -23.44 -30.82 11.06
N GLU A 148 -22.67 -30.83 12.16
CA GLU A 148 -22.74 -29.78 13.19
C GLU A 148 -22.43 -28.38 12.65
N ARG A 149 -21.57 -28.28 11.62
CA ARG A 149 -21.21 -27.02 10.97
C ARG A 149 -22.44 -26.35 10.32
N GLY A 150 -23.30 -27.13 9.65
CA GLY A 150 -24.58 -26.65 9.12
C GLY A 150 -25.52 -26.17 10.24
N VAL A 151 -25.61 -26.91 11.36
CA VAL A 151 -26.42 -26.50 12.53
C VAL A 151 -25.95 -25.15 13.08
N PHE A 152 -24.64 -24.94 13.18
CA PHE A 152 -24.09 -23.66 13.61
C PHE A 152 -24.51 -22.50 12.67
N TYR A 153 -24.46 -22.70 11.35
CA TYR A 153 -24.90 -21.68 10.38
C TYR A 153 -26.42 -21.46 10.37
N ALA A 154 -27.22 -22.48 10.67
CA ALA A 154 -28.66 -22.33 10.91
C ALA A 154 -28.92 -21.39 12.11
N ALA A 155 -28.21 -21.59 13.20
CA ALA A 155 -28.30 -20.73 14.38
C ALA A 155 -27.82 -19.30 14.10
N GLN A 156 -26.73 -19.10 13.34
CA GLN A 156 -26.31 -17.75 12.94
C GLN A 156 -27.40 -17.04 12.12
N THR A 157 -28.08 -17.75 11.23
CA THR A 157 -29.14 -17.18 10.40
C THR A 157 -30.36 -16.79 11.24
N LEU A 158 -30.81 -17.67 12.13
CA LEU A 158 -31.91 -17.34 13.04
C LEU A 158 -31.52 -16.19 13.97
N ARG A 159 -30.31 -16.21 14.54
CA ARG A 159 -29.78 -15.15 15.40
C ARG A 159 -29.88 -13.79 14.71
N GLN A 160 -29.40 -13.68 13.47
CA GLN A 160 -29.48 -12.44 12.70
C GLN A 160 -30.93 -12.01 12.42
N LEU A 161 -31.85 -12.95 12.15
CA LEU A 161 -33.27 -12.64 11.99
C LEU A 161 -33.92 -12.12 13.29
N LEU A 162 -33.49 -12.62 14.45
CA LEU A 162 -33.96 -12.20 15.77
C LEU A 162 -33.36 -10.87 16.23
N GLU A 163 -32.23 -10.43 15.65
CA GLU A 163 -31.66 -9.10 15.91
C GLU A 163 -32.62 -7.96 15.48
N ARG A 164 -33.54 -8.23 14.53
CA ARG A 164 -34.58 -7.28 14.11
C ARG A 164 -35.42 -6.81 15.30
N GLY A 165 -35.48 -5.48 15.49
CA GLY A 165 -36.31 -4.82 16.50
C GLY A 165 -35.59 -4.56 17.83
N GLY A 166 -34.74 -3.53 17.85
CA GLY A 166 -34.26 -2.76 19.03
C GLY A 166 -33.86 -3.49 20.32
N GLU A 167 -33.59 -2.70 21.37
CA GLU A 167 -33.88 -3.14 22.73
C GLU A 167 -35.38 -3.46 22.77
N SER A 168 -35.76 -4.62 23.32
CA SER A 168 -37.17 -4.97 23.38
C SER A 168 -37.92 -3.91 24.18
N GLU A 169 -38.90 -3.25 23.58
CA GLU A 169 -39.86 -2.50 24.36
C GLU A 169 -40.64 -3.54 25.19
N ASN A 170 -40.24 -3.70 26.46
CA ASN A 170 -40.86 -4.57 27.47
C ASN A 170 -40.44 -6.06 27.52
N GLY A 171 -39.24 -6.45 27.06
CA GLY A 171 -38.76 -7.83 27.24
C GLY A 171 -39.34 -8.86 26.26
N THR A 172 -40.05 -8.42 25.22
CA THR A 172 -40.64 -9.29 24.17
C THR A 172 -39.66 -9.57 23.03
N VAL A 173 -39.88 -10.69 22.34
CA VAL A 173 -39.14 -11.08 21.14
C VAL A 173 -40.12 -11.47 20.03
N THR A 174 -39.85 -11.01 18.82
CA THR A 174 -40.60 -11.39 17.62
C THR A 174 -39.86 -12.51 16.88
N ILE A 175 -40.42 -13.72 16.89
CA ILE A 175 -39.86 -14.89 16.23
C ILE A 175 -40.50 -15.08 14.84
N PRO A 176 -39.72 -15.04 13.75
CA PRO A 176 -40.23 -15.38 12.42
C PRO A 176 -40.41 -16.90 12.29
N LEU A 177 -41.60 -17.35 11.86
CA LEU A 177 -41.83 -18.75 11.47
C LEU A 177 -41.22 -19.00 10.07
N VAL A 178 -39.90 -18.96 10.02
CA VAL A 178 -39.10 -18.97 8.79
C VAL A 178 -38.85 -20.38 8.27
N SER A 179 -38.95 -20.56 6.95
CA SER A 179 -38.47 -21.74 6.24
C SER A 179 -37.20 -21.40 5.46
N VAL A 180 -36.08 -22.08 5.76
CA VAL A 180 -34.77 -21.88 5.11
C VAL A 180 -34.18 -23.20 4.61
N THR A 181 -33.74 -23.26 3.36
CA THR A 181 -32.80 -24.28 2.88
C THR A 181 -31.59 -23.54 2.33
N ASP A 182 -30.41 -23.76 2.92
CA ASP A 182 -29.24 -22.94 2.60
C ASP A 182 -27.94 -23.75 2.55
N TRP A 183 -27.00 -23.30 1.73
CA TRP A 183 -25.67 -23.86 1.49
C TRP A 183 -24.77 -22.81 0.81
N PRO A 184 -23.44 -22.84 1.01
CA PRO A 184 -22.53 -21.91 0.36
C PRO A 184 -22.15 -22.32 -1.07
N ASP A 185 -21.83 -21.35 -1.92
CA ASP A 185 -21.21 -21.58 -3.23
C ASP A 185 -19.74 -22.02 -3.11
N MET A 186 -18.93 -21.35 -2.28
CA MET A 186 -17.52 -21.72 -2.04
C MET A 186 -17.37 -22.53 -0.76
N ALA A 187 -16.55 -23.59 -0.75
CA ALA A 187 -16.35 -24.44 0.43
C ALA A 187 -15.65 -23.71 1.58
N GLN A 188 -14.61 -22.92 1.28
CA GLN A 188 -13.82 -22.18 2.25
C GLN A 188 -13.84 -20.68 1.96
N ARG A 189 -14.05 -19.89 3.03
CA ARG A 189 -14.23 -18.44 2.95
C ARG A 189 -13.55 -17.82 4.15
N GLY A 190 -12.51 -17.05 3.94
CA GLY A 190 -11.67 -16.58 5.02
C GLY A 190 -10.66 -15.52 4.61
N GLU A 191 -9.70 -15.28 5.49
CA GLU A 191 -8.68 -14.25 5.32
C GLU A 191 -7.25 -14.82 5.51
N ALA A 192 -6.31 -14.24 4.77
CA ALA A 192 -4.88 -14.39 4.94
C ALA A 192 -4.37 -13.39 5.99
N GLY A 193 -4.04 -13.89 7.18
CA GLY A 193 -3.49 -13.07 8.25
C GLY A 193 -1.99 -12.89 8.14
N ALA A 194 -1.54 -11.67 7.87
CA ALA A 194 -0.15 -11.26 8.08
C ALA A 194 0.22 -11.13 9.58
N ILE A 195 -0.68 -11.47 10.50
CA ILE A 195 -0.52 -11.33 11.95
C ILE A 195 -0.42 -12.73 12.56
N THR A 196 0.58 -12.96 13.41
CA THR A 196 0.73 -14.20 14.22
C THR A 196 -0.40 -14.40 15.25
N TRP A 197 -1.38 -13.49 15.27
CA TRP A 197 -2.43 -13.41 16.27
C TRP A 197 -3.70 -12.83 15.62
N PHE A 198 -4.69 -13.68 15.36
CA PHE A 198 -6.05 -13.22 15.11
C PHE A 198 -6.76 -12.99 16.44
N PRO A 199 -7.36 -11.80 16.68
CA PRO A 199 -8.17 -11.56 17.86
C PRO A 199 -9.38 -12.52 17.89
N PRO A 200 -9.73 -13.12 19.05
CA PRO A 200 -10.91 -13.97 19.16
C PRO A 200 -12.21 -13.32 18.68
N GLU A 201 -12.36 -12.01 18.87
CA GLU A 201 -13.54 -11.27 18.43
C GLU A 201 -13.63 -11.14 16.90
N GLU A 202 -12.50 -11.10 16.19
CA GLU A 202 -12.48 -11.16 14.71
C GLU A 202 -12.95 -12.52 14.22
N ILE A 203 -12.49 -13.61 14.85
CA ILE A 203 -12.92 -14.98 14.52
C ILE A 203 -14.43 -15.12 14.69
N LYS A 204 -14.97 -14.65 15.83
CA LYS A 204 -16.41 -14.66 16.09
C LYS A 204 -17.18 -13.81 15.08
N TRP A 205 -16.68 -12.63 14.75
CA TRP A 205 -17.32 -11.75 13.77
C TRP A 205 -17.35 -12.38 12.37
N MET A 206 -16.25 -12.97 11.91
CA MET A 206 -16.19 -13.71 10.64
C MET A 206 -17.14 -14.92 10.64
N ALA A 207 -17.14 -15.71 11.72
CA ALA A 207 -18.01 -16.87 11.87
C ALA A 207 -19.51 -16.50 11.86
N ARG A 208 -19.90 -15.34 12.43
CA ARG A 208 -21.27 -14.82 12.34
C ARG A 208 -21.70 -14.53 10.91
N HIS A 209 -20.76 -14.17 10.03
CA HIS A 209 -20.96 -13.97 8.60
C HIS A 209 -20.69 -15.26 7.79
N LYS A 210 -20.64 -16.41 8.46
CA LYS A 210 -20.39 -17.73 7.86
C LYS A 210 -19.07 -17.82 7.08
N MET A 211 -18.09 -16.96 7.37
CA MET A 211 -16.70 -17.23 7.01
C MET A 211 -16.14 -18.27 7.98
N ASN A 212 -15.26 -19.16 7.50
CA ASN A 212 -14.90 -20.39 8.18
C ASN A 212 -13.41 -20.67 8.25
N MET A 213 -12.55 -19.72 7.87
CA MET A 213 -11.11 -19.94 7.85
C MET A 213 -10.29 -18.67 8.13
N ALA A 214 -9.16 -18.81 8.83
CA ALA A 214 -8.07 -17.84 8.81
C ALA A 214 -6.71 -18.52 8.68
N VAL A 215 -5.87 -18.01 7.77
CA VAL A 215 -4.49 -18.47 7.60
C VAL A 215 -3.56 -17.63 8.49
N TYR A 216 -2.71 -18.25 9.30
CA TYR A 216 -1.88 -17.53 10.29
C TYR A 216 -0.44 -18.06 10.40
N HIS A 217 0.48 -17.16 10.78
CA HIS A 217 1.90 -17.44 10.90
C HIS A 217 2.25 -18.19 12.19
N VAL A 218 3.15 -19.18 12.11
CA VAL A 218 3.78 -19.86 13.25
C VAL A 218 5.32 -19.77 13.15
N GLY A 219 6.04 -19.98 14.25
CA GLY A 219 7.50 -20.07 14.21
C GLY A 219 7.97 -21.51 13.96
N TYR A 220 9.22 -21.69 13.52
CA TYR A 220 9.79 -23.01 13.23
C TYR A 220 11.18 -23.12 13.85
N ARG A 221 11.57 -24.34 14.23
CA ARG A 221 12.91 -24.69 14.72
C ARG A 221 13.18 -26.17 14.50
N ILE A 222 14.45 -26.56 14.50
CA ILE A 222 14.87 -27.96 14.59
C ILE A 222 15.35 -28.20 16.03
N LEU A 223 14.82 -29.25 16.66
CA LEU A 223 15.17 -29.66 18.02
C LEU A 223 16.56 -30.33 18.08
N GLU A 224 17.07 -30.52 19.29
CA GLU A 224 18.38 -31.16 19.52
C GLU A 224 18.43 -32.62 19.04
N ASP A 225 17.29 -33.31 19.03
CA ASP A 225 17.14 -34.67 18.50
C ASP A 225 17.05 -34.72 16.96
N GLY A 226 17.10 -33.55 16.31
CA GLY A 226 17.00 -33.40 14.86
C GLY A 226 15.58 -33.21 14.33
N HIS A 227 14.54 -33.38 15.14
CA HIS A 227 13.16 -33.26 14.64
C HIS A 227 12.73 -31.81 14.43
N GLY A 228 11.92 -31.59 13.39
CA GLY A 228 11.27 -30.30 13.17
C GLY A 228 10.19 -30.01 14.22
N ASP A 229 10.14 -28.78 14.72
CA ASP A 229 9.11 -28.31 15.66
C ASP A 229 8.61 -26.91 15.30
N VAL A 230 7.43 -26.58 15.80
CA VAL A 230 6.70 -25.33 15.52
C VAL A 230 6.37 -24.61 16.81
N THR A 231 6.63 -23.30 16.82
CA THR A 231 6.38 -22.41 17.97
C THR A 231 5.26 -21.43 17.67
N LYS A 232 4.71 -20.78 18.70
CA LYS A 232 3.58 -19.84 18.57
C LYS A 232 2.32 -20.51 17.98
N LEU A 233 2.13 -21.78 18.31
CA LEU A 233 0.85 -22.48 18.16
C LEU A 233 -0.01 -22.29 19.41
N TYR A 234 -1.31 -22.25 19.21
CA TYR A 234 -2.31 -21.97 20.26
C TYR A 234 -3.42 -23.04 20.22
N PRO A 235 -3.18 -24.28 20.67
CA PRO A 235 -4.14 -25.40 20.57
C PRO A 235 -5.53 -25.06 21.15
N GLU A 236 -5.57 -24.36 22.27
CA GLU A 236 -6.79 -23.89 22.92
C GLU A 236 -7.59 -22.93 22.04
N ARG A 237 -6.89 -22.09 21.26
CA ARG A 237 -7.52 -21.16 20.32
C ARG A 237 -8.01 -21.88 19.08
N ILE A 238 -7.23 -22.84 18.56
CA ILE A 238 -7.65 -23.68 17.44
C ILE A 238 -8.94 -24.44 17.82
N ALA A 239 -8.99 -25.03 19.01
CA ALA A 239 -10.19 -25.68 19.52
C ALA A 239 -11.36 -24.70 19.69
N SER A 240 -11.10 -23.49 20.20
CA SER A 240 -12.11 -22.44 20.35
C SER A 240 -12.70 -21.95 19.03
N ALA A 241 -11.85 -21.78 18.00
CA ALA A 241 -12.29 -21.41 16.66
C ALA A 241 -13.19 -22.50 16.07
N ARG A 242 -12.84 -23.78 16.23
CA ARG A 242 -13.68 -24.88 15.72
C ARG A 242 -15.07 -24.91 16.30
N ARG A 243 -15.23 -24.59 17.59
CA ARG A 243 -16.55 -24.47 18.22
C ARG A 243 -17.45 -23.43 17.52
N HIS A 244 -16.85 -22.47 16.83
CA HIS A 244 -17.52 -21.45 16.02
C HIS A 244 -17.55 -21.80 14.52
N ALA A 245 -17.45 -23.09 14.17
CA ALA A 245 -17.38 -23.55 12.77
C ALA A 245 -16.26 -22.89 11.94
N PHE A 246 -15.13 -22.56 12.59
CA PHE A 246 -14.02 -21.82 12.02
C PHE A 246 -12.71 -22.59 12.16
N GLU A 247 -11.94 -22.72 11.08
CA GLU A 247 -10.65 -23.39 11.08
C GLU A 247 -9.49 -22.38 11.07
N MET A 248 -8.55 -22.56 12.00
CA MET A 248 -7.29 -21.83 12.00
C MET A 248 -6.26 -22.66 11.25
N VAL A 249 -5.78 -22.14 10.12
CA VAL A 249 -4.85 -22.85 9.23
C VAL A 249 -3.44 -22.28 9.39
N PRO A 250 -2.52 -22.97 10.07
CA PRO A 250 -1.14 -22.54 10.11
C PRO A 250 -0.51 -22.72 8.72
N TYR A 251 0.40 -21.82 8.36
CA TYR A 251 1.24 -22.02 7.18
C TYR A 251 2.66 -22.44 7.57
N ILE A 252 3.36 -23.10 6.64
CA ILE A 252 4.82 -23.17 6.56
C ILE A 252 5.23 -21.99 5.67
N THR A 253 6.08 -21.12 6.20
CA THR A 253 6.56 -19.91 5.51
C THR A 253 7.27 -20.22 4.19
N HIS A 254 7.57 -19.20 3.39
CA HIS A 254 8.23 -19.36 2.09
C HIS A 254 9.44 -20.30 2.18
N TYR A 255 9.45 -21.30 1.32
CA TYR A 255 10.43 -22.39 1.36
C TYR A 255 11.89 -21.88 1.39
N SER A 256 12.20 -20.85 0.60
CA SER A 256 13.47 -20.12 0.55
C SER A 256 13.98 -19.68 1.92
N ILE A 257 13.10 -19.20 2.81
CA ILE A 257 13.53 -18.63 4.09
C ILE A 257 13.74 -19.68 5.17
N LEU A 258 13.23 -20.91 5.01
CA LEU A 258 13.32 -21.97 6.03
C LEU A 258 14.76 -22.22 6.49
N GLY A 259 15.73 -22.11 5.58
CA GLY A 259 17.14 -22.28 5.90
C GLY A 259 17.68 -21.23 6.88
N GLU A 260 17.53 -19.96 6.56
CA GLU A 260 18.10 -18.84 7.34
C GLU A 260 17.19 -18.34 8.48
N TYR A 261 15.88 -18.64 8.45
CA TYR A 261 14.93 -18.28 9.51
C TYR A 261 14.82 -19.35 10.62
N THR A 262 15.51 -20.47 10.46
CA THR A 262 15.60 -21.54 11.46
C THR A 262 17.07 -21.92 11.66
N ASN A 263 17.34 -22.90 12.52
CA ASN A 263 18.65 -23.54 12.67
C ASN A 263 18.84 -24.74 11.70
N LEU A 264 18.07 -24.82 10.61
CA LEU A 264 18.08 -25.96 9.67
C LEU A 264 19.48 -26.29 9.14
N PHE A 265 20.25 -25.28 8.72
CA PHE A 265 21.59 -25.50 8.19
C PHE A 265 22.65 -25.81 9.25
N GLU A 266 22.39 -25.49 10.51
CA GLU A 266 23.27 -25.84 11.63
C GLU A 266 23.13 -27.33 11.95
N VAL A 267 21.89 -27.83 11.99
CA VAL A 267 21.59 -29.24 12.28
C VAL A 267 21.80 -30.14 11.06
N TYR A 268 21.42 -29.67 9.87
CA TYR A 268 21.51 -30.41 8.62
C TYR A 268 22.34 -29.64 7.57
N PRO A 269 23.66 -29.54 7.74
CA PRO A 269 24.53 -28.76 6.85
C PRO A 269 24.50 -29.26 5.39
N HIS A 270 24.25 -30.55 5.18
CA HIS A 270 24.13 -31.14 3.84
C HIS A 270 22.92 -30.63 3.03
N LEU A 271 21.92 -30.01 3.67
CA LEU A 271 20.81 -29.33 2.98
C LEU A 271 21.24 -27.98 2.39
N ASN A 272 22.35 -27.41 2.85
CA ASN A 272 22.94 -26.21 2.27
C ASN A 272 23.90 -26.59 1.14
N LYS A 273 23.49 -26.37 -0.11
CA LYS A 273 24.31 -26.69 -1.30
C LYS A 273 25.01 -25.47 -1.89
N GLY A 274 25.25 -24.44 -1.09
CA GLY A 274 25.97 -23.24 -1.49
C GLY A 274 25.09 -22.07 -1.92
N LYS A 275 25.73 -20.96 -2.26
CA LYS A 275 25.06 -19.69 -2.52
C LYS A 275 24.23 -19.72 -3.80
N THR A 276 23.03 -19.18 -3.72
CA THR A 276 22.18 -18.94 -4.90
C THR A 276 22.80 -17.78 -5.70
N LYS A 277 23.04 -17.97 -7.00
CA LYS A 277 23.34 -16.86 -7.91
C LYS A 277 22.04 -16.12 -8.21
N VAL A 278 21.93 -14.88 -7.76
CA VAL A 278 20.88 -13.97 -8.19
C VAL A 278 21.38 -13.26 -9.45
N ASP A 279 20.79 -13.57 -10.60
CA ASP A 279 21.01 -12.78 -11.81
C ASP A 279 19.95 -11.67 -11.89
N GLY A 280 20.37 -10.42 -11.71
CA GLY A 280 19.53 -9.22 -11.79
C GLY A 280 19.26 -8.55 -10.45
N GLN A 281 18.58 -7.39 -10.48
CA GLN A 281 18.07 -6.77 -9.27
C GLN A 281 16.96 -7.66 -8.70
N VAL A 282 17.14 -8.15 -7.46
CA VAL A 282 16.04 -8.67 -6.66
C VAL A 282 15.00 -7.57 -6.61
N VAL A 283 13.83 -7.76 -7.22
CA VAL A 283 12.70 -6.92 -6.88
C VAL A 283 12.36 -7.32 -5.44
N MET A 284 12.82 -6.51 -4.47
CA MET A 284 12.53 -6.67 -3.04
C MET A 284 11.06 -6.35 -2.78
N ASP A 285 10.16 -7.10 -3.42
CA ASP A 285 8.74 -7.00 -3.17
C ASP A 285 8.45 -7.77 -1.89
N LEU A 286 8.19 -6.99 -0.83
CA LEU A 286 7.50 -7.41 0.39
C LEU A 286 8.21 -8.34 1.40
N GLY A 287 9.54 -8.46 1.37
CA GLY A 287 10.30 -8.59 2.62
C GLY A 287 11.22 -9.78 2.82
N GLU A 288 11.67 -10.44 1.76
CA GLU A 288 12.84 -11.32 1.89
C GLU A 288 14.12 -10.47 2.01
N ARG A 289 14.98 -10.85 2.96
CA ARG A 289 16.33 -10.29 3.14
C ARG A 289 17.20 -10.69 1.94
N ASP A 290 18.46 -10.23 1.88
CA ASP A 290 19.47 -10.80 0.98
C ASP A 290 19.73 -12.28 1.33
N LEU A 291 18.80 -13.16 0.95
CA LEU A 291 18.88 -14.60 1.16
C LEU A 291 20.05 -15.13 0.32
N LYS A 292 20.97 -15.81 0.98
CA LYS A 292 22.20 -16.31 0.35
C LYS A 292 22.04 -17.74 -0.12
N THR A 293 21.22 -18.54 0.54
CA THR A 293 21.09 -19.99 0.28
C THR A 293 19.63 -20.47 0.41
N VAL A 294 19.27 -21.51 -0.34
CA VAL A 294 17.94 -22.15 -0.31
C VAL A 294 18.11 -23.63 0.08
N PRO A 295 17.29 -24.20 0.98
CA PRO A 295 17.38 -25.62 1.34
C PRO A 295 17.19 -26.54 0.14
N CYS A 296 18.00 -27.59 -0.01
CA CYS A 296 17.89 -28.51 -1.14
C CYS A 296 16.57 -29.31 -1.13
N PRO A 297 15.63 -29.10 -2.08
CA PRO A 297 14.37 -29.86 -2.12
C PRO A 297 14.54 -31.30 -2.59
N SER A 298 15.69 -31.63 -3.21
CA SER A 298 15.97 -32.96 -3.73
C SER A 298 16.60 -33.93 -2.72
N GLU A 299 16.94 -33.44 -1.52
CA GLU A 299 17.43 -34.25 -0.41
C GLU A 299 16.23 -34.85 0.36
N PRO A 300 16.16 -36.18 0.55
CA PRO A 300 15.04 -36.82 1.26
C PRO A 300 14.80 -36.25 2.67
N LYS A 301 15.88 -35.88 3.36
CA LYS A 301 15.83 -35.28 4.70
C LYS A 301 14.96 -34.02 4.75
N MET A 302 14.88 -33.25 3.66
CA MET A 302 14.02 -32.07 3.63
C MET A 302 12.54 -32.45 3.76
N ALA A 303 12.09 -33.52 3.09
CA ALA A 303 10.72 -34.00 3.20
C ALA A 303 10.40 -34.48 4.62
N GLU A 304 11.36 -35.11 5.31
CA GLU A 304 11.22 -35.51 6.72
C GLU A 304 11.04 -34.29 7.64
N VAL A 305 11.85 -33.24 7.48
CA VAL A 305 11.71 -32.01 8.27
C VAL A 305 10.35 -31.32 8.03
N LEU A 306 9.91 -31.27 6.76
CA LEU A 306 8.59 -30.73 6.43
C LEU A 306 7.47 -31.57 7.05
N ALA A 307 7.62 -32.90 7.07
CA ALA A 307 6.68 -33.81 7.73
C ALA A 307 6.61 -33.56 9.24
N ASP A 308 7.76 -33.35 9.90
CA ASP A 308 7.81 -33.05 11.33
C ASP A 308 7.04 -31.76 11.66
N PHE A 309 7.23 -30.69 10.88
CA PHE A 309 6.44 -29.46 11.04
C PHE A 309 4.94 -29.70 10.88
N MET A 310 4.54 -30.44 9.84
CA MET A 310 3.14 -30.80 9.60
C MET A 310 2.55 -31.64 10.74
N CYS A 311 3.29 -32.63 11.23
CA CYS A 311 2.90 -33.48 12.36
C CYS A 311 2.74 -32.68 13.64
N ALA A 312 3.65 -31.73 13.92
CA ALA A 312 3.58 -30.89 15.10
C ALA A 312 2.38 -29.92 15.04
N MET A 313 2.05 -29.35 13.87
CA MET A 313 0.82 -28.59 13.67
C MET A 313 -0.44 -29.46 13.84
N ALA A 314 -0.44 -30.66 13.27
CA ALA A 314 -1.56 -31.60 13.40
C ALA A 314 -1.77 -32.08 14.84
N LYS A 315 -0.68 -32.30 15.58
CA LYS A 315 -0.69 -32.62 17.02
C LYS A 315 -1.32 -31.51 17.86
N ALA A 316 -1.04 -30.25 17.53
CA ALA A 316 -1.68 -29.08 18.14
C ALA A 316 -3.16 -28.92 17.73
N GLY A 317 -3.61 -29.76 16.79
CA GLY A 317 -4.98 -29.91 16.36
C GLY A 317 -5.19 -29.59 14.89
N ALA A 318 -4.33 -28.82 14.22
CA ALA A 318 -4.60 -28.31 12.87
C ALA A 318 -5.00 -29.42 11.89
N LYS A 319 -6.07 -29.20 11.13
CA LYS A 319 -6.53 -30.17 10.10
C LYS A 319 -5.98 -29.87 8.72
N GLU A 320 -5.51 -28.65 8.53
CA GLU A 320 -5.07 -28.12 7.26
C GLU A 320 -3.76 -27.35 7.47
N VAL A 321 -2.87 -27.35 6.49
CA VAL A 321 -1.61 -26.59 6.50
C VAL A 321 -1.35 -25.98 5.13
N ASP A 322 -1.01 -24.69 5.11
CA ASP A 322 -0.52 -24.01 3.90
C ASP A 322 0.98 -24.21 3.74
N CYS A 323 1.43 -24.55 2.53
CA CYS A 323 2.82 -24.80 2.21
C CYS A 323 3.29 -23.76 1.18
N TRP A 324 4.00 -22.73 1.64
CA TRP A 324 4.35 -21.60 0.79
C TRP A 324 5.62 -21.89 0.00
N LEU A 325 5.49 -21.93 -1.33
CA LEU A 325 6.65 -22.00 -2.21
C LEU A 325 7.48 -20.71 -2.08
N THR A 326 8.72 -20.76 -2.54
CA THR A 326 9.61 -19.60 -2.57
C THR A 326 8.95 -18.40 -3.28
N GLU A 327 8.97 -17.22 -2.66
CA GLU A 327 8.28 -16.03 -3.19
C GLU A 327 9.02 -15.39 -4.37
N GLY A 328 10.34 -15.24 -4.24
CA GLY A 328 11.19 -14.58 -5.22
C GLY A 328 11.46 -15.41 -6.48
N ARG A 329 11.85 -14.74 -7.57
CA ARG A 329 12.25 -15.38 -8.84
C ARG A 329 13.69 -15.90 -8.79
N ARG A 330 13.94 -17.05 -9.41
CA ARG A 330 15.29 -17.64 -9.64
C ARG A 330 16.07 -17.98 -8.36
N TYR A 331 15.37 -18.25 -7.26
CA TYR A 331 15.94 -18.82 -6.05
C TYR A 331 15.91 -20.36 -6.14
N GLN A 332 17.06 -20.99 -6.36
CA GLN A 332 17.14 -22.45 -6.50
C GLN A 332 18.40 -23.04 -5.87
N CYS A 333 18.27 -24.27 -5.38
CA CYS A 333 19.38 -25.08 -4.91
C CYS A 333 20.41 -25.33 -6.03
N ARG A 334 21.69 -25.37 -5.67
CA ARG A 334 22.83 -25.45 -6.60
C ARG A 334 23.44 -26.85 -6.76
N CYS A 335 22.85 -27.90 -6.19
CA CYS A 335 23.37 -29.25 -6.41
C CYS A 335 23.02 -29.79 -7.80
N ASP A 336 23.85 -30.67 -8.32
CA ASP A 336 23.70 -31.27 -9.66
C ASP A 336 22.34 -31.92 -9.86
N LYS A 337 21.78 -32.55 -8.82
CA LYS A 337 20.44 -33.15 -8.88
C LYS A 337 19.32 -32.13 -9.10
N CYS A 338 19.38 -30.97 -8.44
CA CYS A 338 18.38 -29.92 -8.64
C CYS A 338 18.56 -29.23 -9.99
N LEU A 339 19.82 -28.97 -10.38
CA LEU A 339 20.13 -28.34 -11.66
C LEU A 339 19.81 -29.24 -12.86
N GLY A 340 20.03 -30.55 -12.72
CA GLY A 340 19.76 -31.55 -13.75
C GLY A 340 18.29 -31.93 -13.91
N ALA A 341 17.38 -31.39 -13.10
CA ALA A 341 15.94 -31.67 -13.21
C ALA A 341 15.28 -31.03 -14.44
N GLY A 342 15.92 -30.01 -15.03
CA GLY A 342 15.41 -29.26 -16.17
C GLY A 342 15.11 -27.79 -15.86
N GLU A 343 14.84 -27.00 -16.89
CA GLU A 343 14.61 -25.56 -16.75
C GLU A 343 13.36 -25.24 -15.93
N ASN A 344 13.44 -24.25 -15.03
CA ASN A 344 12.33 -23.80 -14.17
C ASN A 344 11.66 -24.91 -13.34
N MET A 345 12.40 -25.98 -13.01
CA MET A 345 11.88 -27.10 -12.21
C MET A 345 11.99 -26.88 -10.71
N HIS A 346 12.65 -25.83 -10.23
CA HIS A 346 12.95 -25.67 -8.81
C HIS A 346 11.69 -25.56 -7.94
N TYR A 347 10.67 -24.80 -8.35
CA TYR A 347 9.39 -24.74 -7.61
C TYR A 347 8.62 -26.07 -7.65
N ALA A 348 8.73 -26.83 -8.75
CA ALA A 348 8.15 -28.17 -8.85
C ALA A 348 8.86 -29.13 -7.86
N LEU A 349 10.19 -29.03 -7.72
CA LEU A 349 10.92 -29.80 -6.72
C LEU A 349 10.54 -29.41 -5.28
N GLU A 350 10.33 -28.13 -4.99
CA GLU A 350 9.80 -27.68 -3.69
C GLU A 350 8.40 -28.26 -3.42
N ALA A 351 7.49 -28.19 -4.39
CA ALA A 351 6.15 -28.78 -4.29
C ALA A 351 6.23 -30.30 -4.05
N ARG A 352 7.10 -31.00 -4.78
CA ARG A 352 7.37 -32.44 -4.58
C ARG A 352 7.87 -32.73 -3.16
N ALA A 353 8.77 -31.91 -2.62
CA ALA A 353 9.27 -32.06 -1.26
C ALA A 353 8.13 -31.90 -0.22
N TYR A 354 7.27 -30.90 -0.38
CA TYR A 354 6.07 -30.74 0.46
C TYR A 354 5.11 -31.92 0.35
N VAL A 355 4.80 -32.38 -0.87
CA VAL A 355 3.91 -33.53 -1.10
C VAL A 355 4.49 -34.80 -0.47
N ASN A 356 5.80 -35.01 -0.55
CA ASN A 356 6.45 -36.15 0.11
C ASN A 356 6.42 -36.03 1.63
N GLY A 357 6.67 -34.85 2.19
CA GLY A 357 6.54 -34.60 3.63
C GLY A 357 5.12 -34.84 4.13
N TRP A 358 4.13 -34.38 3.37
CA TRP A 358 2.72 -34.62 3.69
C TRP A 358 2.33 -36.10 3.63
N ARG A 359 2.84 -36.88 2.67
CA ARG A 359 2.65 -38.34 2.63
C ARG A 359 3.23 -39.01 3.88
N ILE A 360 4.37 -38.54 4.38
CA ILE A 360 4.96 -39.03 5.64
C ILE A 360 4.04 -38.66 6.81
N ALA A 361 3.63 -37.39 6.92
CA ALA A 361 2.76 -36.92 7.99
C ALA A 361 1.41 -37.65 8.03
N ARG A 362 0.83 -38.00 6.87
CA ARG A 362 -0.43 -38.76 6.79
C ARG A 362 -0.36 -40.18 7.34
N LYS A 363 0.83 -40.76 7.49
CA LYS A 363 0.98 -42.05 8.20
C LYS A 363 0.52 -41.93 9.65
N GLN A 364 0.73 -40.78 10.28
CA GLN A 364 0.30 -40.49 11.65
C GLN A 364 -1.02 -39.71 11.70
N TYR A 365 -1.28 -38.83 10.74
CA TYR A 365 -2.48 -37.99 10.67
C TYR A 365 -3.21 -38.20 9.32
N PRO A 366 -3.95 -39.30 9.12
CA PRO A 366 -4.51 -39.67 7.82
C PRO A 366 -5.44 -38.65 7.16
N LYS A 367 -6.05 -37.77 7.98
CA LYS A 367 -6.99 -36.72 7.58
C LYS A 367 -6.34 -35.34 7.39
N LEU A 368 -5.02 -35.22 7.56
CA LEU A 368 -4.33 -33.94 7.36
C LEU A 368 -4.38 -33.55 5.88
N PHE A 369 -4.89 -32.35 5.60
CA PHE A 369 -4.91 -31.75 4.28
C PHE A 369 -3.81 -30.69 4.17
N VAL A 370 -3.20 -30.56 2.99
CA VAL A 370 -2.20 -29.51 2.73
C VAL A 370 -2.52 -28.79 1.44
N ARG A 371 -2.09 -27.53 1.36
CA ARG A 371 -2.31 -26.66 0.20
C ARG A 371 -0.99 -26.06 -0.24
N ILE A 372 -0.59 -26.31 -1.49
CA ILE A 372 0.60 -25.70 -2.08
C ILE A 372 0.25 -24.28 -2.52
N VAL A 373 0.93 -23.28 -1.97
CA VAL A 373 0.69 -21.87 -2.29
C VAL A 373 1.66 -21.44 -3.38
N LEU A 374 1.10 -21.14 -4.56
CA LEU A 374 1.79 -20.53 -5.68
C LEU A 374 2.17 -19.10 -5.32
N THR A 375 3.23 -18.58 -5.94
CA THR A 375 3.77 -17.23 -5.69
C THR A 375 4.05 -16.48 -6.99
N GLN A 376 4.38 -15.17 -6.91
CA GLN A 376 4.87 -14.44 -8.09
C GLN A 376 6.16 -15.03 -8.70
N GLY A 377 6.93 -15.80 -7.93
CA GLY A 377 8.08 -16.54 -8.41
C GLY A 377 7.68 -17.68 -9.34
N THR A 378 6.64 -18.43 -8.95
CA THR A 378 6.18 -19.64 -9.66
C THR A 378 5.42 -19.38 -10.96
N TYR A 379 5.00 -18.13 -11.22
CA TYR A 379 4.02 -17.79 -12.27
C TYR A 379 4.33 -18.38 -13.65
N THR A 380 5.61 -18.37 -14.08
CA THR A 380 6.05 -18.88 -15.39
C THR A 380 6.26 -20.39 -15.45
N SER A 381 6.02 -21.11 -14.35
CA SER A 381 6.24 -22.55 -14.19
C SER A 381 5.13 -23.22 -13.40
N ASN A 382 3.97 -22.58 -13.28
CA ASN A 382 2.84 -23.11 -12.52
C ASN A 382 2.36 -24.45 -13.10
N ASP A 383 2.44 -24.66 -14.41
CA ASP A 383 2.16 -25.94 -15.07
C ASP A 383 2.99 -27.08 -14.48
N LYS A 384 4.28 -26.84 -14.24
CA LYS A 384 5.21 -27.81 -13.64
C LYS A 384 4.93 -28.06 -12.17
N VAL A 385 4.56 -27.02 -11.43
CA VAL A 385 4.15 -27.15 -10.02
C VAL A 385 2.86 -27.97 -9.91
N LEU A 386 1.84 -27.65 -10.72
CA LEU A 386 0.55 -28.33 -10.70
C LEU A 386 0.67 -29.82 -11.06
N ALA A 387 1.64 -30.19 -11.90
CA ALA A 387 1.92 -31.59 -12.24
C ALA A 387 2.43 -32.43 -11.06
N GLU A 388 3.07 -31.81 -10.06
CA GLU A 388 3.56 -32.48 -8.85
C GLU A 388 2.48 -32.64 -7.77
N VAL A 389 1.38 -31.89 -7.89
CA VAL A 389 0.32 -31.86 -6.89
C VAL A 389 -0.70 -32.97 -7.19
N PRO A 390 -0.95 -33.94 -6.27
CA PRO A 390 -1.97 -34.96 -6.43
C PRO A 390 -3.39 -34.40 -6.19
N GLN A 391 -4.44 -35.21 -6.45
CA GLN A 391 -5.83 -34.77 -6.34
C GLN A 391 -6.25 -34.39 -4.91
N ASP A 392 -5.67 -35.04 -3.90
CA ASP A 392 -5.95 -34.85 -2.48
C ASP A 392 -5.07 -33.80 -1.79
N VAL A 393 -4.36 -32.99 -2.59
CA VAL A 393 -3.63 -31.80 -2.16
C VAL A 393 -4.19 -30.57 -2.87
N GLY A 394 -4.46 -29.52 -2.11
CA GLY A 394 -4.97 -28.27 -2.63
C GLY A 394 -3.89 -27.38 -3.25
N VAL A 395 -4.31 -26.45 -4.08
CA VAL A 395 -3.46 -25.37 -4.59
C VAL A 395 -4.09 -24.03 -4.24
N ILE A 396 -3.28 -23.05 -3.82
CA ILE A 396 -3.72 -21.66 -3.63
C ILE A 396 -2.94 -20.77 -4.59
N PHE A 397 -3.64 -19.95 -5.37
CA PHE A 397 -3.01 -18.94 -6.22
C PHE A 397 -2.76 -17.64 -5.46
N TYR A 398 -1.48 -17.32 -5.29
CA TYR A 398 -1.00 -16.01 -4.86
C TYR A 398 0.07 -15.51 -5.84
N ALA A 399 0.02 -14.23 -6.18
CA ALA A 399 1.11 -13.51 -6.82
C ALA A 399 0.85 -12.02 -6.63
N SER A 400 1.73 -11.32 -5.92
CA SER A 400 1.50 -9.93 -5.49
C SER A 400 0.91 -9.01 -6.58
N TRP A 401 1.52 -8.95 -7.75
CA TRP A 401 1.04 -8.12 -8.88
C TRP A 401 -0.25 -8.64 -9.55
N ALA A 402 -0.59 -9.92 -9.41
CA ALA A 402 -1.72 -10.57 -10.10
C ALA A 402 -2.96 -10.75 -9.19
N THR A 403 -2.76 -11.02 -7.90
CA THR A 403 -3.86 -11.25 -6.94
C THR A 403 -4.09 -10.06 -6.02
N TYR A 404 -3.09 -9.22 -5.79
CA TYR A 404 -3.26 -7.92 -5.11
C TYR A 404 -3.40 -6.77 -6.10
N ASN A 405 -4.38 -6.88 -6.99
CA ASN A 405 -4.81 -5.78 -7.84
C ASN A 405 -6.34 -5.69 -7.92
N SER A 406 -6.81 -4.49 -8.26
CA SER A 406 -8.22 -4.17 -8.44
C SER A 406 -8.59 -4.03 -9.91
N LEU A 407 -7.86 -4.67 -10.85
CA LEU A 407 -8.14 -4.53 -12.28
C LEU A 407 -9.50 -5.13 -12.66
N GLN A 408 -10.22 -4.49 -13.57
CA GLN A 408 -11.44 -5.02 -14.22
C GLN A 408 -11.10 -6.11 -15.26
N LYS A 409 -10.26 -7.07 -14.87
CA LYS A 409 -9.81 -8.20 -15.70
C LYS A 409 -9.88 -9.48 -14.86
N PRO A 410 -10.15 -10.64 -15.50
CA PRO A 410 -10.12 -11.92 -14.80
C PRO A 410 -8.78 -12.13 -14.10
N MET A 411 -8.83 -12.48 -12.82
CA MET A 411 -7.67 -12.80 -11.99
C MET A 411 -7.18 -14.23 -12.23
N ILE A 412 -8.11 -15.17 -12.42
CA ILE A 412 -7.79 -16.59 -12.65
C ILE A 412 -7.56 -16.78 -14.15
N TYR A 413 -6.31 -17.06 -14.52
CA TYR A 413 -5.91 -17.21 -15.92
C TYR A 413 -6.09 -18.67 -16.41
N PRO A 414 -6.09 -18.92 -17.73
CA PRO A 414 -6.60 -20.18 -18.32
C PRO A 414 -6.04 -21.48 -17.71
N LEU A 415 -4.75 -21.54 -17.38
CA LEU A 415 -4.14 -22.73 -16.78
C LEU A 415 -4.80 -23.11 -15.44
N LEU A 416 -5.10 -22.13 -14.59
CA LEU A 416 -5.71 -22.36 -13.28
C LEU A 416 -7.22 -22.62 -13.40
N GLU A 417 -7.87 -21.97 -14.36
CA GLU A 417 -9.26 -22.24 -14.71
C GLU A 417 -9.44 -23.70 -15.17
N ASP A 418 -8.59 -24.19 -16.09
CA ASP A 418 -8.57 -25.58 -16.53
C ASP A 418 -8.29 -26.57 -15.39
N PHE A 419 -7.44 -26.17 -14.43
CA PHE A 419 -7.15 -26.97 -13.24
C PHE A 419 -8.41 -27.12 -12.37
N ALA A 420 -9.07 -26.01 -12.03
CA ALA A 420 -10.31 -26.03 -11.24
C ALA A 420 -11.47 -26.72 -11.98
N ALA A 421 -11.60 -26.52 -13.30
CA ALA A 421 -12.64 -27.15 -14.12
C ALA A 421 -12.58 -28.69 -14.11
N LYS A 422 -11.40 -29.27 -13.90
CA LYS A 422 -11.16 -30.72 -13.72
C LYS A 422 -11.53 -31.23 -12.32
N GLY A 423 -12.17 -30.41 -11.49
CA GLY A 423 -12.55 -30.76 -10.12
C GLY A 423 -11.36 -30.79 -9.16
N ARG A 424 -10.26 -30.10 -9.49
CA ARG A 424 -9.11 -29.98 -8.60
C ARG A 424 -9.35 -28.85 -7.61
N TRP A 425 -8.86 -29.02 -6.38
CA TRP A 425 -9.04 -28.03 -5.32
C TRP A 425 -8.15 -26.81 -5.56
N LEU A 426 -8.78 -25.67 -5.87
CA LEU A 426 -8.10 -24.39 -6.12
C LEU A 426 -8.65 -23.29 -5.21
N GLY A 427 -7.76 -22.60 -4.50
CA GLY A 427 -8.03 -21.35 -3.79
C GLY A 427 -7.32 -20.15 -4.41
N VAL A 428 -7.67 -18.95 -3.97
CA VAL A 428 -7.04 -17.70 -4.39
C VAL A 428 -6.86 -16.74 -3.20
N VAL A 429 -5.81 -15.91 -3.26
CA VAL A 429 -5.52 -14.86 -2.27
C VAL A 429 -5.71 -13.45 -2.86
N PRO A 430 -6.95 -12.99 -3.07
CA PRO A 430 -7.22 -11.68 -3.65
C PRO A 430 -7.16 -10.59 -2.58
N GLN A 431 -6.81 -9.37 -2.97
CA GLN A 431 -7.04 -8.22 -2.09
C GLN A 431 -8.55 -7.92 -1.98
N LEU A 432 -9.01 -7.56 -0.78
CA LEU A 432 -10.35 -7.00 -0.54
C LEU A 432 -10.28 -5.48 -0.25
N THR A 433 -9.11 -4.89 -0.48
CA THR A 433 -8.80 -3.46 -0.28
C THR A 433 -8.70 -2.71 -1.60
N SER A 434 -8.55 -1.39 -1.56
CA SER A 434 -8.27 -0.56 -2.75
C SER A 434 -6.97 -0.93 -3.45
N SER A 435 -5.90 -1.09 -2.67
CA SER A 435 -4.58 -1.56 -3.13
C SER A 435 -3.79 -2.07 -1.93
N PHE A 436 -3.07 -3.18 -2.07
CA PHE A 436 -2.29 -3.72 -0.95
C PHE A 436 -1.29 -2.72 -0.37
N GLY A 437 -0.69 -1.84 -1.18
CA GLY A 437 0.32 -0.92 -0.65
C GLY A 437 -0.22 0.40 -0.09
N ALA A 438 -1.53 0.62 -0.16
CA ALA A 438 -2.18 1.84 0.32
C ALA A 438 -3.27 1.55 1.37
N VAL A 439 -3.69 2.60 2.08
CA VAL A 439 -4.80 2.54 3.03
C VAL A 439 -5.73 3.69 2.70
N THR A 440 -6.79 3.41 1.93
CA THR A 440 -7.79 4.38 1.49
C THR A 440 -9.20 3.79 1.65
N PRO A 441 -10.22 4.63 1.87
CA PRO A 441 -11.60 4.17 1.90
C PRO A 441 -12.03 3.66 0.51
N TRP A 442 -12.75 2.54 0.49
CA TRP A 442 -13.39 2.05 -0.73
C TRP A 442 -14.52 1.06 -0.43
N THR A 443 -15.75 1.57 -0.49
CA THR A 443 -17.02 0.86 -0.48
C THR A 443 -17.35 0.47 -1.92
N ALA A 444 -17.06 -0.78 -2.28
CA ALA A 444 -17.03 -1.20 -3.69
C ALA A 444 -17.80 -2.50 -3.94
N PRO A 445 -19.14 -2.47 -3.86
CA PRO A 445 -19.92 -3.68 -4.05
C PRO A 445 -19.72 -4.30 -5.45
N GLN A 446 -19.49 -3.49 -6.48
CA GLN A 446 -19.23 -3.94 -7.85
C GLN A 446 -17.94 -4.75 -7.95
N PHE A 447 -16.86 -4.26 -7.33
CA PHE A 447 -15.57 -4.96 -7.34
C PHE A 447 -15.67 -6.32 -6.63
N ILE A 448 -16.24 -6.34 -5.43
CA ILE A 448 -16.32 -7.59 -4.65
C ILE A 448 -17.27 -8.58 -5.32
N ARG A 449 -18.43 -8.13 -5.81
CA ARG A 449 -19.37 -8.99 -6.54
C ARG A 449 -18.72 -9.56 -7.80
N TYR A 450 -18.01 -8.74 -8.58
CA TYR A 450 -17.27 -9.19 -9.77
C TYR A 450 -16.27 -10.29 -9.42
N ARG A 451 -15.45 -10.10 -8.37
CA ARG A 451 -14.47 -11.10 -7.93
C ARG A 451 -15.10 -12.39 -7.43
N MET A 452 -16.12 -12.31 -6.58
CA MET A 452 -16.77 -13.51 -6.06
C MET A 452 -17.48 -14.31 -7.15
N ASN A 453 -18.13 -13.61 -8.11
CA ASN A 453 -18.74 -14.28 -9.26
C ASN A 453 -17.68 -14.93 -10.15
N GLU A 454 -16.55 -14.27 -10.43
CA GLU A 454 -15.43 -14.90 -11.15
C GLU A 454 -14.99 -16.20 -10.47
N PHE A 455 -14.77 -16.18 -9.16
CA PHE A 455 -14.26 -17.34 -8.43
C PHE A 455 -15.27 -18.49 -8.39
N VAL A 456 -16.55 -18.18 -8.16
CA VAL A 456 -17.61 -19.19 -8.17
C VAL A 456 -17.82 -19.78 -9.55
N ASP A 457 -17.87 -18.95 -10.60
CA ASP A 457 -18.07 -19.40 -11.98
C ASP A 457 -16.92 -20.30 -12.45
N LYS A 458 -15.70 -20.02 -11.99
CA LYS A 458 -14.50 -20.82 -12.25
C LYS A 458 -14.28 -21.98 -11.27
N LYS A 459 -15.28 -22.27 -10.41
CA LYS A 459 -15.29 -23.42 -9.49
C LYS A 459 -14.13 -23.42 -8.49
N LEU A 460 -13.72 -22.25 -8.00
CA LEU A 460 -12.76 -22.17 -6.92
C LEU A 460 -13.40 -22.63 -5.60
N GLU A 461 -12.61 -23.36 -4.82
CA GLU A 461 -13.02 -23.94 -3.54
C GLU A 461 -12.78 -22.98 -2.37
N CYS A 462 -11.81 -22.07 -2.49
CA CYS A 462 -11.34 -21.27 -1.36
C CYS A 462 -11.08 -19.80 -1.71
N LEU A 463 -11.75 -18.92 -0.96
CA LEU A 463 -11.39 -17.51 -0.85
C LEU A 463 -10.53 -17.32 0.40
N CYS A 464 -9.29 -16.87 0.22
CA CYS A 464 -8.41 -16.42 1.28
C CYS A 464 -8.15 -14.92 1.09
N GLY A 465 -9.13 -14.08 1.44
CA GLY A 465 -9.09 -12.64 1.25
C GLY A 465 -7.87 -11.98 1.93
N TYR A 466 -7.44 -10.83 1.40
CA TYR A 466 -6.38 -10.04 2.00
C TYR A 466 -6.87 -8.62 2.25
N ALA A 467 -7.28 -8.33 3.49
CA ALA A 467 -7.75 -7.03 3.96
C ALA A 467 -6.74 -6.31 4.90
N VAL A 468 -5.51 -6.06 4.45
CA VAL A 468 -4.49 -5.44 5.33
C VAL A 468 -4.76 -3.96 5.62
N TYR A 469 -4.65 -3.48 6.88
CA TYR A 469 -4.14 -4.14 8.10
C TYR A 469 -5.18 -4.81 8.99
N SER A 470 -6.46 -4.69 8.66
CA SER A 470 -7.57 -5.20 9.45
C SER A 470 -8.81 -5.25 8.59
N ASN A 471 -9.61 -6.28 8.80
CA ASN A 471 -10.94 -6.40 8.23
C ASN A 471 -11.81 -5.17 8.53
N ARG A 472 -11.62 -4.52 9.68
CA ARG A 472 -12.44 -3.36 10.09
C ARG A 472 -12.23 -2.12 9.24
N LEU A 473 -11.06 -1.95 8.62
CA LEU A 473 -10.84 -0.85 7.66
C LEU A 473 -11.68 -1.04 6.39
N TYR A 474 -12.02 -2.28 6.08
CA TYR A 474 -12.71 -2.70 4.86
C TYR A 474 -13.95 -3.56 5.20
N ASP A 475 -14.61 -3.24 6.32
CA ASP A 475 -15.72 -4.02 6.89
C ASP A 475 -16.82 -4.29 5.86
N PHE A 476 -17.17 -3.26 5.07
CA PHE A 476 -18.09 -3.39 3.95
C PHE A 476 -17.63 -4.45 2.93
N ASN A 477 -16.40 -4.35 2.42
CA ASN A 477 -15.89 -5.26 1.39
C ASN A 477 -15.73 -6.69 1.90
N VAL A 478 -15.29 -6.87 3.16
CA VAL A 478 -15.17 -8.20 3.77
C VAL A 478 -16.56 -8.81 3.99
N THR A 479 -17.54 -8.02 4.45
CA THR A 479 -18.93 -8.47 4.58
C THR A 479 -19.56 -8.82 3.23
N ALA A 480 -19.22 -8.05 2.18
CA ALA A 480 -19.64 -8.30 0.81
C ALA A 480 -19.02 -9.59 0.25
N ALA A 481 -17.76 -9.87 0.61
CA ALA A 481 -17.10 -11.12 0.25
C ALA A 481 -17.77 -12.31 0.96
N ALA A 482 -18.18 -12.17 2.21
CA ALA A 482 -19.00 -13.18 2.89
C ALA A 482 -20.34 -13.42 2.17
N GLU A 483 -21.06 -12.35 1.79
CA GLU A 483 -22.32 -12.44 1.05
C GLU A 483 -22.15 -13.27 -0.24
N TRP A 484 -21.26 -12.84 -1.13
CA TRP A 484 -21.20 -13.40 -2.47
C TRP A 484 -20.32 -14.64 -2.60
N SER A 485 -19.45 -14.95 -1.63
CA SER A 485 -18.82 -16.28 -1.57
C SER A 485 -19.77 -17.35 -1.01
N TRP A 486 -20.83 -16.94 -0.30
CA TRP A 486 -21.91 -17.82 0.14
C TRP A 486 -23.00 -17.94 -0.94
N ASN A 487 -23.46 -16.81 -1.48
CA ASN A 487 -24.52 -16.76 -2.49
C ASN A 487 -24.21 -15.74 -3.60
N ALA A 488 -23.36 -16.13 -4.56
CA ALA A 488 -22.87 -15.27 -5.65
C ALA A 488 -23.99 -14.72 -6.55
N ARG A 489 -25.06 -15.51 -6.71
CA ARG A 489 -26.24 -15.19 -7.54
C ARG A 489 -27.44 -14.74 -6.70
N GLY A 490 -27.22 -14.39 -5.42
CA GLY A 490 -28.23 -13.87 -4.51
C GLY A 490 -28.53 -12.40 -4.80
N ARG A 491 -28.23 -11.54 -3.83
CA ARG A 491 -28.47 -10.09 -3.95
C ARG A 491 -27.62 -9.44 -5.04
N ASP A 492 -28.17 -8.41 -5.65
CA ASP A 492 -27.37 -7.43 -6.38
C ASP A 492 -26.61 -6.48 -5.42
N GLU A 493 -25.78 -5.60 -5.99
CA GLU A 493 -24.98 -4.61 -5.25
C GLU A 493 -25.83 -3.69 -4.38
N ARG A 494 -27.01 -3.28 -4.88
CA ARG A 494 -27.90 -2.34 -4.19
C ARG A 494 -28.60 -3.02 -3.02
N GLU A 495 -29.13 -4.21 -3.25
CA GLU A 495 -29.81 -5.02 -2.24
C GLU A 495 -28.85 -5.39 -1.09
N PHE A 496 -27.63 -5.83 -1.41
CA PHE A 496 -26.59 -6.09 -0.42
C PHE A 496 -26.25 -4.83 0.37
N SER A 497 -26.02 -3.70 -0.31
CA SER A 497 -25.66 -2.45 0.37
C SER A 497 -26.76 -1.97 1.32
N ALA A 498 -28.04 -2.16 0.97
CA ALA A 498 -29.16 -1.86 1.86
C ALA A 498 -29.23 -2.82 3.06
N ALA A 499 -28.92 -4.10 2.87
CA ALA A 499 -28.82 -5.06 3.97
C ALA A 499 -27.67 -4.68 4.94
N TYR A 500 -26.50 -4.37 4.40
CA TYR A 500 -25.35 -3.91 5.18
C TYR A 500 -25.72 -2.67 6.02
N ALA A 501 -26.27 -1.64 5.38
CA ALA A 501 -26.68 -0.41 6.06
C ALA A 501 -27.71 -0.65 7.16
N THR A 502 -28.66 -1.56 6.93
CA THR A 502 -29.66 -1.97 7.94
C THR A 502 -28.97 -2.56 9.17
N ARG A 503 -28.02 -3.49 8.98
CA ARG A 503 -27.28 -4.11 10.09
C ARG A 503 -26.32 -3.15 10.81
N ARG A 504 -25.89 -2.08 10.13
CA ARG A 504 -25.06 -1.02 10.72
C ARG A 504 -25.88 0.06 11.42
N GLY A 505 -27.21 0.00 11.37
CA GLY A 505 -28.09 0.99 12.00
C GLY A 505 -28.11 2.34 11.27
N ILE A 506 -27.76 2.38 9.98
CA ILE A 506 -27.84 3.59 9.17
C ILE A 506 -29.30 3.96 8.95
N SER A 507 -29.65 5.22 9.19
CA SER A 507 -31.03 5.71 9.27
C SER A 507 -31.86 5.49 7.98
N ASP A 508 -31.24 5.65 6.81
CA ASP A 508 -31.85 5.35 5.51
C ASP A 508 -30.95 4.38 4.70
N PRO A 509 -31.21 3.05 4.81
CA PRO A 509 -30.47 2.04 4.08
C PRO A 509 -30.59 2.13 2.56
N ALA A 510 -31.68 2.69 2.02
CA ALA A 510 -31.87 2.82 0.58
C ALA A 510 -30.99 3.93 0.01
N ALA A 511 -30.88 5.05 0.73
CA ALA A 511 -29.96 6.13 0.40
C ALA A 511 -28.49 5.67 0.48
N PHE A 512 -28.11 4.91 1.51
CA PHE A 512 -26.77 4.33 1.59
C PHE A 512 -26.48 3.43 0.38
N ALA A 513 -27.43 2.57 0.00
CA ALA A 513 -27.27 1.68 -1.14
C ALA A 513 -27.11 2.45 -2.46
N GLU A 514 -27.89 3.51 -2.66
CA GLU A 514 -27.73 4.41 -3.80
C GLU A 514 -26.33 5.05 -3.82
N TRP A 515 -25.85 5.56 -2.69
CA TRP A 515 -24.50 6.11 -2.57
C TRP A 515 -23.41 5.10 -2.92
N ALA A 516 -23.47 3.88 -2.36
CA ALA A 516 -22.48 2.84 -2.61
C ALA A 516 -22.46 2.41 -4.08
N VAL A 517 -23.63 2.31 -4.71
CA VAL A 517 -23.75 1.94 -6.13
C VAL A 517 -23.26 3.05 -7.05
N LEU A 518 -23.45 4.32 -6.70
CA LEU A 518 -22.95 5.46 -7.46
C LEU A 518 -21.42 5.61 -7.34
N LEU A 519 -20.89 5.55 -6.11
CA LEU A 519 -19.49 5.89 -5.85
C LEU A 519 -18.52 4.73 -6.17
N GLY A 520 -18.96 3.48 -6.00
CA GLY A 520 -18.14 2.29 -6.20
C GLY A 520 -17.43 2.23 -7.56
N PRO A 521 -18.10 2.44 -8.71
CA PRO A 521 -17.48 2.46 -10.03
C PRO A 521 -16.46 3.59 -10.21
N VAL A 522 -16.75 4.78 -9.70
CA VAL A 522 -15.82 5.92 -9.75
C VAL A 522 -14.54 5.62 -8.98
N GLY A 523 -14.67 5.04 -7.78
CA GLY A 523 -13.53 4.54 -7.02
C GLY A 523 -12.77 3.45 -7.77
N TRP A 524 -13.47 2.55 -8.47
CA TRP A 524 -12.86 1.46 -9.22
C TRP A 524 -12.03 1.94 -10.41
N ASP A 525 -12.46 2.98 -11.12
CA ASP A 525 -11.70 3.56 -12.24
C ASP A 525 -10.32 4.06 -11.79
N PHE A 526 -10.24 4.70 -10.62
CA PHE A 526 -8.96 5.10 -10.03
C PHE A 526 -8.20 3.94 -9.39
N TYR A 527 -8.84 3.19 -8.48
CA TYR A 527 -8.16 2.17 -7.69
C TYR A 527 -7.72 0.96 -8.50
N GLY A 528 -8.44 0.65 -9.58
CA GLY A 528 -8.13 -0.49 -10.43
C GLY A 528 -6.83 -0.34 -11.21
N ALA A 529 -6.64 0.79 -11.88
CA ALA A 529 -5.50 1.00 -12.77
C ALA A 529 -4.37 1.86 -12.17
N ALA A 530 -4.68 2.84 -11.32
CA ALA A 530 -3.72 3.88 -10.95
C ALA A 530 -3.10 3.70 -9.55
N MET A 531 -3.84 3.17 -8.58
CA MET A 531 -3.50 3.35 -7.16
C MET A 531 -2.15 2.76 -6.75
N TYR A 532 -1.79 1.58 -7.27
CA TYR A 532 -0.50 0.97 -6.92
C TYR A 532 0.68 1.86 -7.36
N ASP A 533 0.64 2.29 -8.62
CA ASP A 533 1.64 3.14 -9.26
C ASP A 533 1.67 4.54 -8.65
N PHE A 534 0.51 5.11 -8.35
CA PHE A 534 0.37 6.38 -7.64
C PHE A 534 1.06 6.34 -6.26
N ASN A 535 0.92 5.23 -5.53
CA ASN A 535 1.41 5.11 -4.16
C ASN A 535 2.89 4.72 -4.05
N HIS A 536 3.48 4.05 -5.04
CA HIS A 536 4.89 3.59 -5.00
C HIS A 536 5.80 4.28 -6.01
N GLY A 537 5.23 4.91 -7.04
CA GLY A 537 5.96 5.48 -8.16
C GLY A 537 6.30 6.96 -8.00
N ALA A 538 6.96 7.47 -9.04
CA ALA A 538 7.05 8.88 -9.38
C ALA A 538 6.56 9.06 -10.83
N ILE A 539 5.64 8.20 -11.27
CA ILE A 539 5.29 8.03 -12.69
C ILE A 539 4.75 9.34 -13.27
N LEU A 540 3.79 9.99 -12.59
CA LEU A 540 3.23 11.25 -13.08
C LEU A 540 4.27 12.38 -13.17
N SER A 541 5.12 12.57 -12.17
CA SER A 541 6.20 13.57 -12.23
C SER A 541 7.24 13.22 -13.31
N ASN A 542 7.56 11.94 -13.48
CA ASN A 542 8.46 11.47 -14.53
C ASN A 542 7.85 11.69 -15.92
N MET A 543 6.53 11.54 -16.08
CA MET A 543 5.83 11.83 -17.33
C MET A 543 5.91 13.31 -17.68
N VAL A 544 5.71 14.21 -16.71
CA VAL A 544 5.89 15.66 -16.92
C VAL A 544 7.34 15.97 -17.32
N ALA A 545 8.31 15.49 -16.55
CA ALA A 545 9.73 15.74 -16.81
C ALA A 545 10.18 15.19 -18.17
N ALA A 546 9.68 14.02 -18.57
CA ALA A 546 9.99 13.37 -19.84
C ALA A 546 9.03 13.76 -20.99
N ARG A 547 8.14 14.73 -20.77
CA ARG A 547 7.14 15.23 -21.73
C ARG A 547 6.35 14.11 -22.41
N LEU A 548 5.89 13.15 -21.60
CA LEU A 548 5.13 12.01 -22.07
C LEU A 548 3.64 12.34 -22.13
N ASP A 549 3.00 11.93 -23.22
CA ASP A 549 1.55 11.87 -23.31
C ASP A 549 0.96 10.95 -22.23
N PRO A 550 -0.18 11.32 -21.60
CA PRO A 550 -0.79 10.50 -20.57
C PRO A 550 -1.26 9.12 -21.04
N GLY A 551 -1.52 8.94 -22.34
CA GLY A 551 -2.02 7.68 -22.88
C GLY A 551 -3.41 7.33 -22.34
N LEU A 552 -4.33 8.29 -22.34
CA LEU A 552 -5.73 8.08 -21.91
C LEU A 552 -6.35 6.85 -22.60
N GLY A 553 -6.97 5.97 -21.81
CA GLY A 553 -7.56 4.71 -22.29
C GLY A 553 -6.57 3.61 -22.69
N LYS A 554 -5.26 3.87 -22.61
CA LYS A 554 -4.21 2.88 -22.87
C LYS A 554 -3.76 2.25 -21.55
N LYS A 555 -3.16 1.07 -21.64
CA LYS A 555 -2.62 0.34 -20.48
C LYS A 555 -1.69 1.24 -19.65
N GLY A 556 -2.00 1.38 -18.37
CA GLY A 556 -1.26 2.23 -17.42
C GLY A 556 -2.21 2.93 -16.43
N MET A 557 -1.71 3.96 -15.74
CA MET A 557 -2.47 4.68 -14.71
C MET A 557 -3.78 5.33 -15.22
N PHE A 558 -3.89 5.58 -16.53
CA PHE A 558 -5.05 6.21 -17.17
C PHE A 558 -5.92 5.21 -17.97
N GLU A 559 -5.74 3.89 -17.77
CA GLU A 559 -6.43 2.85 -18.55
C GLU A 559 -7.96 2.98 -18.50
N TYR A 560 -8.52 3.35 -17.35
CA TYR A 560 -9.97 3.50 -17.14
C TYR A 560 -10.48 4.92 -17.37
N PHE A 561 -9.61 5.83 -17.83
CA PHE A 561 -9.95 7.20 -18.22
C PHE A 561 -9.68 7.39 -19.71
N PRO A 562 -10.58 6.97 -20.61
CA PRO A 562 -10.36 7.06 -22.06
C PRO A 562 -10.34 8.50 -22.60
N THR A 563 -10.95 9.44 -21.87
CA THR A 563 -11.07 10.85 -22.28
C THR A 563 -11.01 11.78 -21.08
N MET A 564 -10.74 13.07 -21.31
CA MET A 564 -10.87 14.09 -20.27
C MET A 564 -12.31 14.22 -19.75
N GLN A 565 -13.30 14.01 -20.62
CA GLN A 565 -14.72 14.03 -20.29
C GLN A 565 -15.08 12.94 -19.26
N ARG A 566 -14.43 11.77 -19.30
CA ARG A 566 -14.66 10.70 -18.32
C ARG A 566 -14.43 11.20 -16.89
N PHE A 567 -13.39 12.01 -16.66
CA PHE A 567 -13.15 12.60 -15.33
C PHE A 567 -14.30 13.51 -14.92
N ASP A 568 -14.87 14.31 -15.83
CA ASP A 568 -15.99 15.21 -15.51
C ASP A 568 -17.28 14.46 -15.16
N GLU A 569 -17.53 13.35 -15.85
CA GLU A 569 -18.64 12.44 -15.55
C GLU A 569 -18.49 11.84 -14.14
N ASP A 570 -17.30 11.33 -13.82
CA ASP A 570 -16.99 10.77 -12.50
C ASP A 570 -17.08 11.82 -11.39
N LEU A 571 -16.60 13.05 -11.63
CA LEU A 571 -16.72 14.15 -10.66
C LEU A 571 -18.17 14.57 -10.44
N THR A 572 -19.00 14.56 -11.48
CA THR A 572 -20.45 14.80 -11.36
C THR A 572 -21.13 13.71 -10.51
N VAL A 573 -20.70 12.46 -10.64
CA VAL A 573 -21.18 11.36 -9.79
C VAL A 573 -20.73 11.55 -8.33
N CYS A 574 -19.48 11.95 -8.09
CA CYS A 574 -18.99 12.30 -6.75
C CYS A 574 -19.84 13.40 -6.09
N GLU A 575 -20.26 14.43 -6.83
CA GLU A 575 -21.12 15.49 -6.29
C GLU A 575 -22.51 14.97 -5.87
N LYS A 576 -23.10 14.08 -6.67
CA LYS A 576 -24.38 13.43 -6.32
C LYS A 576 -24.22 12.54 -5.08
N ALA A 577 -23.17 11.73 -5.04
CA ALA A 577 -22.85 10.88 -3.89
C ALA A 577 -22.61 11.71 -2.62
N LEU A 578 -21.93 12.85 -2.73
CA LEU A 578 -21.65 13.73 -1.59
C LEU A 578 -22.93 14.30 -0.98
N LYS A 579 -23.90 14.72 -1.81
CA LYS A 579 -25.22 15.18 -1.33
C LYS A 579 -25.96 14.11 -0.54
N ILE A 580 -25.88 12.85 -0.98
CA ILE A 580 -26.49 11.73 -0.24
C ILE A 580 -25.77 11.52 1.10
N ALA A 581 -24.44 11.51 1.10
CA ALA A 581 -23.64 11.35 2.30
C ALA A 581 -23.87 12.47 3.33
N GLU A 582 -23.96 13.72 2.86
CA GLU A 582 -24.25 14.90 3.70
C GLU A 582 -25.67 14.86 4.27
N ARG A 583 -26.67 14.43 3.48
CA ARG A 583 -28.05 14.22 3.95
C ARG A 583 -28.13 13.17 5.06
N LEU A 584 -27.38 12.07 4.92
CA LEU A 584 -27.33 11.00 5.91
C LEU A 584 -26.54 11.39 7.16
N GLY A 585 -25.62 12.34 7.05
CA GLY A 585 -24.79 12.81 8.16
C GLY A 585 -23.69 11.83 8.58
N GLU A 586 -23.39 10.82 7.76
CA GLU A 586 -22.42 9.77 8.06
C GLU A 586 -20.97 10.22 7.75
N PRO A 587 -20.11 10.43 8.77
CA PRO A 587 -18.79 11.02 8.56
C PRO A 587 -17.87 10.20 7.64
N ALA A 588 -17.95 8.87 7.74
CA ALA A 588 -17.15 7.96 6.91
C ALA A 588 -17.53 8.08 5.42
N MET A 589 -18.83 8.19 5.10
CA MET A 589 -19.32 8.34 3.73
C MET A 589 -18.89 9.67 3.10
N ILE A 590 -18.99 10.76 3.87
CA ILE A 590 -18.58 12.10 3.44
C ILE A 590 -17.07 12.09 3.14
N ALA A 591 -16.28 11.54 4.07
CA ALA A 591 -14.84 11.46 3.93
C ALA A 591 -14.42 10.59 2.73
N GLU A 592 -15.01 9.41 2.56
CA GLU A 592 -14.76 8.52 1.43
C GLU A 592 -15.07 9.20 0.09
N THR A 593 -16.23 9.85 -0.03
CA THR A 593 -16.62 10.56 -1.25
C THR A 593 -15.60 11.65 -1.61
N ARG A 594 -15.13 12.41 -0.61
CA ARG A 594 -14.12 13.45 -0.81
C ARG A 594 -12.75 12.89 -1.20
N VAL A 595 -12.36 11.75 -0.64
CA VAL A 595 -11.10 11.07 -1.02
C VAL A 595 -11.15 10.63 -2.48
N ILE A 596 -12.20 9.92 -2.89
CA ILE A 596 -12.34 9.45 -4.27
C ILE A 596 -12.43 10.63 -5.24
N GLN A 597 -13.24 11.65 -4.92
CA GLN A 597 -13.32 12.89 -5.71
C GLN A 597 -11.95 13.57 -5.83
N GLY A 598 -11.21 13.66 -4.73
CA GLY A 598 -9.86 14.24 -4.69
C GLY A 598 -8.89 13.50 -5.60
N TYR A 599 -8.86 12.17 -5.55
CA TYR A 599 -8.02 11.35 -6.45
C TYR A 599 -8.39 11.53 -7.92
N VAL A 600 -9.68 11.55 -8.27
CA VAL A 600 -10.15 11.78 -9.64
C VAL A 600 -9.73 13.18 -10.12
N ARG A 601 -9.89 14.22 -9.28
CA ARG A 601 -9.41 15.59 -9.60
C ARG A 601 -7.90 15.63 -9.81
N MET A 602 -7.13 14.99 -8.94
CA MET A 602 -5.67 14.93 -9.08
C MET A 602 -5.26 14.27 -10.41
N MET A 603 -5.89 13.16 -10.77
CA MET A 603 -5.62 12.48 -12.03
C MET A 603 -6.03 13.31 -13.25
N LYS A 604 -7.18 14.00 -13.18
CA LYS A 604 -7.63 14.92 -14.24
C LYS A 604 -6.62 16.03 -14.49
N GLU A 605 -6.18 16.73 -13.43
CA GLU A 605 -5.24 17.83 -13.57
C GLU A 605 -3.85 17.34 -14.00
N ALA A 606 -3.40 16.17 -13.52
CA ALA A 606 -2.16 15.56 -13.99
C ALA A 606 -2.23 15.16 -15.48
N ALA A 607 -3.35 14.62 -15.95
CA ALA A 607 -3.59 14.32 -17.36
C ALA A 607 -3.57 15.59 -18.22
N PHE A 608 -4.23 16.66 -17.75
CA PHE A 608 -4.20 17.96 -18.43
C PHE A 608 -2.77 18.50 -18.54
N ILE A 609 -2.04 18.57 -17.41
CA ILE A 609 -0.66 19.08 -17.36
C ILE A 609 0.23 18.28 -18.31
N THR A 610 0.20 16.94 -18.23
CA THR A 610 1.04 16.06 -19.06
C THR A 610 0.73 16.23 -20.56
N THR A 611 -0.53 16.42 -20.92
CA THR A 611 -0.96 16.72 -22.30
C THR A 611 -0.42 18.06 -22.80
N GLN A 612 -0.47 19.11 -21.96
CA GLN A 612 0.04 20.43 -22.35
C GLN A 612 1.56 20.41 -22.56
N VAL A 613 2.31 19.78 -21.65
CA VAL A 613 3.78 19.75 -21.76
C VAL A 613 4.31 18.77 -22.81
N SER A 614 3.51 17.78 -23.23
CA SER A 614 3.90 16.82 -24.28
C SER A 614 3.71 17.38 -25.69
N THR A 615 2.78 18.32 -25.87
CA THR A 615 2.39 18.85 -27.19
C THR A 615 3.18 20.08 -27.63
N VAL A 616 3.89 20.75 -26.71
CA VAL A 616 4.57 22.02 -27.00
C VAL A 616 6.05 21.97 -26.62
N ALA A 617 6.93 22.42 -27.54
CA ALA A 617 8.37 22.51 -27.29
C ALA A 617 8.72 23.60 -26.26
N THR A 618 8.11 24.77 -26.39
CA THR A 618 8.21 25.92 -25.47
C THR A 618 6.82 26.55 -25.30
N PRO A 619 6.22 26.52 -24.10
CA PRO A 619 4.86 27.05 -23.88
C PRO A 619 4.84 28.58 -23.93
N THR A 620 3.82 29.13 -24.60
CA THR A 620 3.48 30.56 -24.55
C THR A 620 3.07 30.99 -23.13
N TYR A 621 3.07 32.29 -22.84
CA TYR A 621 2.64 32.78 -21.53
C TYR A 621 1.22 32.30 -21.16
N ASP A 622 0.27 32.37 -22.08
CA ASP A 622 -1.11 31.93 -21.84
C ASP A 622 -1.19 30.42 -21.55
N GLN A 623 -0.44 29.60 -22.28
CA GLN A 623 -0.32 28.15 -21.99
C GLN A 623 0.32 27.91 -20.62
N ARG A 624 1.32 28.72 -20.22
CA ARG A 624 1.89 28.66 -18.86
C ARG A 624 0.86 29.04 -17.80
N VAL A 625 -0.02 30.00 -18.08
CA VAL A 625 -1.11 30.39 -17.17
C VAL A 625 -2.07 29.21 -16.97
N ASP A 626 -2.45 28.53 -18.04
CA ASP A 626 -3.32 27.34 -17.97
C ASP A 626 -2.68 26.21 -17.15
N VAL A 627 -1.40 25.92 -17.37
CA VAL A 627 -0.64 24.91 -16.63
C VAL A 627 -0.47 25.32 -15.15
N GLN A 628 -0.18 26.58 -14.87
CA GLN A 628 -0.08 27.11 -13.50
C GLN A 628 -1.42 26.96 -12.75
N ASN A 629 -2.53 27.29 -13.41
CA ASN A 629 -3.88 27.11 -12.86
C ASN A 629 -4.19 25.64 -12.60
N ALA A 630 -3.81 24.74 -13.51
CA ALA A 630 -3.95 23.30 -13.33
C ALA A 630 -3.11 22.79 -12.15
N LEU A 631 -1.89 23.29 -11.96
CA LEU A 631 -1.05 22.97 -10.80
C LEU A 631 -1.70 23.44 -9.49
N THR A 632 -2.32 24.62 -9.46
CA THR A 632 -3.07 25.11 -8.30
C THR A 632 -4.28 24.21 -7.98
N ARG A 633 -5.03 23.76 -9.00
CA ARG A 633 -6.15 22.81 -8.82
C ARG A 633 -5.66 21.43 -8.36
N LEU A 634 -4.57 20.92 -8.93
CA LEU A 634 -3.92 19.68 -8.51
C LEU A 634 -3.51 19.72 -7.03
N GLY A 635 -2.84 20.80 -6.61
CA GLY A 635 -2.42 20.96 -5.23
C GLY A 635 -3.59 21.08 -4.26
N SER A 636 -4.66 21.79 -4.65
CA SER A 636 -5.91 21.87 -3.88
C SER A 636 -6.56 20.50 -3.71
N ALA A 637 -6.68 19.72 -4.80
CA ALA A 637 -7.19 18.35 -4.76
C ALA A 637 -6.32 17.43 -3.88
N GLY A 638 -5.00 17.61 -3.88
CA GLY A 638 -4.10 16.88 -2.98
C GLY A 638 -4.33 17.19 -1.51
N ILE A 639 -4.56 18.46 -1.16
CA ILE A 639 -4.89 18.88 0.21
C ILE A 639 -6.24 18.29 0.65
N GLU A 640 -7.25 18.30 -0.23
CA GLU A 640 -8.59 17.71 0.00
C GLU A 640 -8.49 16.21 0.25
N THR A 641 -7.71 15.52 -0.57
CA THR A 641 -7.50 14.08 -0.46
C THR A 641 -6.88 13.73 0.89
N ILE A 642 -5.85 14.46 1.32
CA ILE A 642 -5.25 14.28 2.65
C ILE A 642 -6.26 14.56 3.76
N ASP A 643 -7.10 15.59 3.64
CA ASP A 643 -8.19 15.85 4.61
C ASP A 643 -9.15 14.69 4.72
N GLY A 644 -9.65 14.24 3.56
CA GLY A 644 -10.60 13.14 3.48
C GLY A 644 -10.02 11.88 4.11
N LEU A 645 -8.75 11.57 3.84
CA LEU A 645 -8.06 10.42 4.43
C LEU A 645 -7.96 10.54 5.96
N GLU A 646 -7.57 11.70 6.47
CA GLU A 646 -7.47 11.93 7.92
C GLU A 646 -8.83 11.89 8.63
N ARG A 647 -9.87 12.48 8.02
CA ARG A 647 -11.24 12.43 8.52
C ARG A 647 -11.80 11.01 8.50
N TRP A 648 -11.56 10.28 7.41
CA TRP A 648 -11.98 8.89 7.29
C TRP A 648 -11.36 8.05 8.39
N ILE A 649 -10.03 8.09 8.57
CA ILE A 649 -9.36 7.34 9.64
C ILE A 649 -9.89 7.71 11.03
N ARG A 650 -10.18 9.00 11.30
CA ARG A 650 -10.78 9.43 12.58
C ARG A 650 -12.22 8.98 12.77
N SER A 651 -12.94 8.71 11.69
CA SER A 651 -14.34 8.22 11.74
C SER A 651 -14.44 6.72 12.02
N LEU A 652 -13.33 5.98 11.94
CA LEU A 652 -13.32 4.54 12.19
C LEU A 652 -13.23 4.23 13.69
N PRO A 653 -13.93 3.18 14.17
CA PRO A 653 -13.91 2.78 15.58
C PRO A 653 -12.51 2.32 16.03
N ASP A 654 -12.22 2.55 17.31
CA ASP A 654 -10.96 2.33 18.06
C ASP A 654 -9.82 1.64 17.27
N LEU A 655 -8.84 2.47 16.89
CA LEU A 655 -7.64 2.05 16.20
C LEU A 655 -6.44 1.76 17.13
N GLU A 656 -6.62 1.60 18.45
CA GLU A 656 -5.52 1.37 19.39
C GLU A 656 -4.68 0.12 19.06
N PHE A 657 -5.32 -0.96 18.59
CA PHE A 657 -4.62 -2.17 18.15
C PHE A 657 -3.68 -1.94 16.94
N TYR A 658 -3.90 -0.87 16.17
CA TYR A 658 -3.24 -0.58 14.90
C TYR A 658 -1.94 0.21 15.06
N ASN A 659 -1.72 0.81 16.24
CA ASN A 659 -0.53 1.59 16.55
C ASN A 659 0.76 0.74 16.69
N GLN A 660 0.68 -0.59 16.60
CA GLN A 660 1.80 -1.50 16.85
C GLN A 660 2.61 -1.91 15.59
N GLY A 661 2.32 -1.36 14.40
CA GLY A 661 3.02 -1.70 13.15
C GLY A 661 4.26 -0.85 12.83
N LYS A 662 5.43 -1.49 12.62
CA LYS A 662 6.74 -0.83 12.32
C LYS A 662 6.83 -0.08 10.96
N LYS A 663 5.83 -0.18 10.08
CA LYS A 663 5.79 0.48 8.75
C LYS A 663 4.34 0.88 8.43
N ASN A 664 3.94 2.12 8.73
CA ASN A 664 2.57 2.59 8.56
C ASN A 664 2.27 2.89 7.06
N ARG A 665 1.60 1.98 6.31
CA ARG A 665 1.18 2.18 4.89
C ARG A 665 0.24 3.37 4.75
N TYR A 666 -0.56 3.70 5.77
CA TYR A 666 -1.39 4.91 5.76
C TYR A 666 -0.54 6.19 5.69
N LYS A 667 0.57 6.27 6.46
CA LYS A 667 1.55 7.37 6.32
C LYS A 667 2.17 7.42 4.92
N LYS A 668 2.42 6.28 4.28
CA LYS A 668 2.88 6.24 2.88
C LYS A 668 1.82 6.77 1.92
N THR A 669 0.55 6.44 2.15
CA THR A 669 -0.60 6.91 1.37
C THR A 669 -0.69 8.43 1.41
N LEU A 670 -0.60 9.03 2.60
CA LEU A 670 -0.55 10.48 2.77
C LEU A 670 0.65 11.10 2.05
N ALA A 671 1.84 10.49 2.20
CA ALA A 671 3.06 10.99 1.57
C ALA A 671 3.00 10.91 0.03
N ALA A 672 2.35 9.90 -0.54
CA ALA A 672 2.22 9.74 -1.98
C ALA A 672 1.42 10.90 -2.63
N VAL A 673 0.39 11.40 -1.94
CA VAL A 673 -0.39 12.56 -2.39
C VAL A 673 0.50 13.79 -2.49
N SER A 674 1.18 14.17 -1.39
CA SER A 674 2.09 15.34 -1.40
C SER A 674 3.25 15.16 -2.38
N LYS A 675 3.84 13.96 -2.44
CA LYS A 675 4.94 13.64 -3.36
C LYS A 675 4.51 13.83 -4.82
N THR A 676 3.28 13.46 -5.16
CA THR A 676 2.74 13.65 -6.52
C THR A 676 2.59 15.12 -6.85
N VAL A 677 1.98 15.92 -5.95
CA VAL A 677 1.80 17.36 -6.16
C VAL A 677 3.15 18.07 -6.31
N TYR A 678 4.05 17.89 -5.35
CA TYR A 678 5.37 18.55 -5.39
C TYR A 678 6.26 18.00 -6.50
N GLY A 679 6.22 16.69 -6.77
CA GLY A 679 6.99 16.11 -7.86
C GLY A 679 6.57 16.66 -9.23
N ILE A 680 5.27 16.86 -9.47
CA ILE A 680 4.78 17.52 -10.69
C ILE A 680 5.17 19.00 -10.68
N SER A 681 4.98 19.70 -9.56
CA SER A 681 5.38 21.09 -9.39
C SER A 681 6.86 21.32 -9.75
N ASP A 682 7.76 20.49 -9.22
CA ASP A 682 9.20 20.61 -9.46
C ASP A 682 9.55 20.29 -10.92
N ALA A 683 8.88 19.29 -11.50
CA ALA A 683 9.05 18.94 -12.91
C ALA A 683 8.57 20.05 -13.88
N LEU A 684 7.72 20.97 -13.41
CA LEU A 684 7.21 22.09 -14.20
C LEU A 684 8.08 23.35 -14.15
N ALA A 685 9.05 23.44 -13.23
CA ALA A 685 9.93 24.60 -13.10
C ALA A 685 10.65 24.99 -14.42
N PRO A 686 11.18 24.05 -15.24
CA PRO A 686 11.81 24.39 -16.53
C PRO A 686 10.86 25.02 -17.56
N PHE A 687 9.55 24.95 -17.33
CA PHE A 687 8.52 25.49 -18.22
C PHE A 687 8.04 26.88 -17.79
N GLY A 688 8.70 27.50 -16.80
CA GLY A 688 8.30 28.81 -16.28
C GLY A 688 7.11 28.80 -15.34
N ILE A 689 6.77 27.63 -14.81
CA ILE A 689 5.71 27.47 -13.83
C ILE A 689 6.32 27.62 -12.44
N ARG A 690 5.70 28.44 -11.60
CA ARG A 690 6.11 28.63 -10.21
C ARG A 690 5.70 27.44 -9.37
N SER A 691 6.56 27.10 -8.42
CA SER A 691 6.31 26.00 -7.50
C SER A 691 5.02 26.20 -6.71
N PHE A 692 4.27 25.12 -6.51
CA PHE A 692 3.06 25.14 -5.70
C PHE A 692 3.39 25.52 -4.25
N ALA A 693 2.79 26.60 -3.76
CA ALA A 693 2.96 27.11 -2.40
C ALA A 693 1.67 26.94 -1.58
N SER A 694 1.77 26.26 -0.44
CA SER A 694 0.65 26.12 0.49
C SER A 694 1.13 25.81 1.91
N SER A 695 0.51 26.48 2.89
CA SER A 695 0.70 26.20 4.31
C SER A 695 0.06 24.87 4.76
N TYR A 696 -0.88 24.31 4.00
CA TYR A 696 -1.70 23.18 4.45
C TYR A 696 -1.06 21.81 4.20
N PHE A 697 -0.04 21.73 3.34
CA PHE A 697 0.79 20.53 3.28
C PHE A 697 1.80 20.51 4.42
N SER A 698 1.99 19.32 5.01
CA SER A 698 3.09 19.11 5.95
C SER A 698 4.42 19.22 5.23
N LYS A 699 5.19 20.27 5.55
CA LYS A 699 6.53 20.51 5.03
C LYS A 699 7.54 20.36 6.15
N LYS A 700 8.70 19.79 5.82
CA LYS A 700 9.86 19.80 6.72
C LYS A 700 10.41 21.23 6.78
N VAL A 701 10.35 21.83 7.96
CA VAL A 701 10.78 23.22 8.21
C VAL A 701 12.08 23.30 9.01
N GLY A 702 12.49 22.21 9.65
CA GLY A 702 13.68 22.22 10.48
C GLY A 702 14.31 20.85 10.67
N VAL A 703 15.52 20.86 11.23
CA VAL A 703 16.26 19.68 11.69
C VAL A 703 16.99 19.99 12.98
N TRP A 704 17.26 18.94 13.76
CA TRP A 704 18.28 18.95 14.80
C TRP A 704 19.25 17.78 14.61
N LYS A 705 20.46 17.96 15.12
CA LYS A 705 21.56 16.99 15.06
C LYS A 705 22.33 16.99 16.37
N SER A 706 23.09 15.92 16.63
CA SER A 706 23.83 15.76 17.89
C SER A 706 24.81 16.90 18.14
N GLN A 707 25.35 17.50 17.09
CA GLN A 707 26.26 18.63 17.18
C GLN A 707 25.59 19.88 17.79
N ASP A 708 24.27 20.00 17.69
CA ASP A 708 23.53 21.10 18.32
C ASP A 708 23.65 21.05 19.86
N PHE A 709 23.96 19.88 20.43
CA PHE A 709 24.05 19.66 21.88
C PHE A 709 25.48 19.39 22.38
N ALA A 710 26.50 19.76 21.58
CA ALA A 710 27.89 19.52 21.95
C ALA A 710 28.30 20.33 23.18
N ASP A 711 27.89 21.60 23.23
CA ASP A 711 28.30 22.53 24.29
C ASP A 711 27.28 22.61 25.43
N LYS A 712 25.97 22.50 25.10
CA LYS A 712 24.86 22.56 26.05
C LYS A 712 23.80 21.52 25.69
N ALA A 713 23.30 20.78 26.69
CA ALA A 713 22.26 19.79 26.47
C ALA A 713 20.92 20.41 26.06
N LYS A 714 20.59 21.60 26.61
CA LYS A 714 19.40 22.38 26.30
C LYS A 714 19.76 23.60 25.46
N VAL A 715 19.09 23.76 24.32
CA VAL A 715 19.35 24.82 23.34
C VAL A 715 18.04 25.39 22.79
N THR A 716 18.09 26.63 22.30
CA THR A 716 17.03 27.24 21.52
C THR A 716 17.42 27.15 20.04
N LYS A 717 16.53 26.58 19.22
CA LYS A 717 16.71 26.50 17.77
C LYS A 717 15.72 27.43 17.09
N THR A 718 16.18 28.10 16.04
CA THR A 718 15.36 28.96 15.19
C THR A 718 15.43 28.44 13.76
N TRP A 719 14.27 28.32 13.11
CA TRP A 719 14.14 27.95 11.71
C TRP A 719 13.30 28.99 10.98
N ASP A 720 13.72 29.44 9.81
CA ASP A 720 12.89 30.27 8.94
C ASP A 720 11.77 29.42 8.35
N VAL A 721 10.53 29.86 8.54
CA VAL A 721 9.32 29.20 8.08
C VAL A 721 8.44 30.11 7.22
N THR A 722 9.00 31.22 6.71
CA THR A 722 8.30 32.21 5.89
C THR A 722 7.55 31.55 4.73
N ASP A 723 8.22 30.66 3.98
CA ASP A 723 7.61 29.94 2.84
C ASP A 723 6.54 28.91 3.24
N GLN A 724 6.35 28.66 4.54
CA GLN A 724 5.33 27.76 5.08
C GLN A 724 4.19 28.54 5.76
N VAL A 725 4.38 29.81 6.11
CA VAL A 725 3.40 30.67 6.78
C VAL A 725 2.85 31.65 5.76
N LEU A 726 1.80 31.23 5.04
CA LEU A 726 1.19 31.98 3.93
C LEU A 726 -0.25 32.40 4.24
N VAL A 727 -0.82 31.88 5.33
CA VAL A 727 -2.21 32.08 5.72
C VAL A 727 -2.33 32.29 7.22
N THR A 728 -3.37 32.99 7.65
CA THR A 728 -3.80 33.04 9.06
C THR A 728 -4.39 31.70 9.50
N GLY A 729 -4.40 31.46 10.81
CA GLY A 729 -5.03 30.30 11.42
C GLY A 729 -4.10 29.51 12.32
N VAL A 730 -4.46 28.27 12.60
CA VAL A 730 -3.78 27.43 13.56
C VAL A 730 -2.74 26.55 12.84
N TYR A 731 -1.50 26.55 13.30
CA TYR A 731 -0.41 25.73 12.77
C TYR A 731 -0.06 24.59 13.72
N GLU A 732 0.07 23.39 13.15
CA GLU A 732 0.56 22.19 13.81
C GLU A 732 2.06 22.04 13.52
N VAL A 733 2.88 21.94 14.57
CA VAL A 733 4.32 21.69 14.51
C VAL A 733 4.64 20.33 15.13
N THR A 734 5.23 19.43 14.36
CA THR A 734 5.56 18.07 14.79
C THR A 734 7.07 17.85 14.84
N PHE A 735 7.59 17.46 16.01
CA PHE A 735 8.98 17.05 16.19
C PHE A 735 9.12 15.55 16.04
N LYS A 736 9.90 15.08 15.07
CA LYS A 736 10.03 13.64 14.76
C LYS A 736 11.46 13.16 14.91
N ASN A 737 11.68 12.32 15.92
CA ASN A 737 12.99 11.73 16.18
C ASN A 737 13.32 10.57 15.23
N ALA A 738 14.52 10.61 14.65
CA ALA A 738 15.06 9.59 13.76
C ALA A 738 16.28 8.87 14.36
N SER A 739 16.47 8.95 15.67
CA SER A 739 17.74 8.65 16.33
C SER A 739 17.56 7.94 17.67
N HIS A 740 18.67 7.63 18.36
CA HIS A 740 18.70 6.69 19.49
C HIS A 740 18.33 7.33 20.83
N TYR A 741 18.63 8.61 20.99
CA TYR A 741 18.35 9.37 22.20
C TYR A 741 17.00 10.08 22.08
N SER A 742 16.34 10.37 23.20
CA SER A 742 15.17 11.24 23.23
C SER A 742 15.54 12.69 22.93
N LEU A 743 14.55 13.43 22.45
CA LEU A 743 14.52 14.88 22.48
C LEU A 743 13.36 15.28 23.39
N ASP A 744 13.65 16.08 24.40
CA ASP A 744 12.64 16.77 25.19
C ASP A 744 12.40 18.15 24.55
N ILE A 745 11.14 18.50 24.33
CA ILE A 745 10.73 19.80 23.81
C ILE A 745 9.96 20.51 24.93
N PHE A 746 10.34 21.74 25.22
CA PHE A 746 9.71 22.51 26.31
C PHE A 746 8.79 23.60 25.78
N ARG A 747 9.06 24.08 24.56
CA ARG A 747 8.37 25.22 23.98
C ARG A 747 8.56 25.22 22.48
N ALA A 748 7.50 25.57 21.75
CA ALA A 748 7.55 25.98 20.35
C ALA A 748 6.87 27.35 20.22
N VAL A 749 7.44 28.23 19.39
CA VAL A 749 6.98 29.61 19.19
C VAL A 749 6.95 29.92 17.70
N LEU A 750 5.85 30.50 17.24
CA LEU A 750 5.80 31.20 15.97
C LEU A 750 6.19 32.65 16.22
N ALA A 751 7.26 33.12 15.58
CA ALA A 751 7.76 34.47 15.66
C ALA A 751 7.80 35.13 14.28
N SER A 752 7.90 36.45 14.24
CA SER A 752 8.14 37.22 13.02
C SER A 752 9.28 38.21 13.17
N ALA A 753 9.87 38.65 12.06
CA ALA A 753 10.83 39.75 12.04
C ALA A 753 10.70 40.56 10.74
N PRO A 754 11.11 41.85 10.74
CA PRO A 754 11.25 42.62 9.50
C PRO A 754 12.19 41.93 8.52
N ALA A 755 11.88 42.01 7.22
CA ALA A 755 12.66 41.31 6.17
C ALA A 755 14.14 41.72 6.15
N ASP A 756 14.44 42.99 6.46
CA ASP A 756 15.79 43.58 6.54
C ASP A 756 16.50 43.31 7.89
N LYS A 757 15.78 42.83 8.90
CA LYS A 757 16.31 42.58 10.27
C LYS A 757 15.84 41.21 10.80
N PRO A 758 16.26 40.09 10.19
CA PRO A 758 15.77 38.75 10.53
C PRO A 758 16.08 38.29 11.96
N ASP A 759 17.03 38.93 12.64
CA ASP A 759 17.41 38.60 14.02
C ASP A 759 16.50 39.26 15.08
N GLN A 760 15.65 40.23 14.70
CA GLN A 760 14.74 40.94 15.61
C GLN A 760 13.38 40.23 15.71
N LEU A 761 13.38 39.07 16.37
CA LEU A 761 12.20 38.21 16.51
C LEU A 761 11.16 38.80 17.48
N THR A 762 9.92 38.89 17.03
CA THR A 762 8.73 39.17 17.83
C THR A 762 7.90 37.89 17.95
N GLU A 763 7.68 37.39 19.16
CA GLU A 763 6.84 36.21 19.40
C GLU A 763 5.38 36.53 19.10
N LEU A 764 4.74 35.70 18.26
CA LEU A 764 3.33 35.85 17.88
C LEU A 764 2.44 34.84 18.62
N SER A 765 2.92 33.60 18.77
CA SER A 765 2.19 32.54 19.46
C SER A 765 3.16 31.53 20.05
N VAL A 766 2.79 30.96 21.20
CA VAL A 766 3.62 30.03 21.97
C VAL A 766 2.79 28.86 22.49
N ASP A 767 3.39 27.68 22.43
CA ASP A 767 2.89 26.47 23.10
C ASP A 767 4.04 25.89 23.96
N THR A 768 3.79 25.77 25.27
CA THR A 768 4.80 25.48 26.31
C THR A 768 4.67 24.09 26.93
N HIS A 769 3.86 23.20 26.37
CA HIS A 769 3.74 21.86 26.95
C HIS A 769 5.02 21.05 26.78
N LYS A 770 5.31 20.16 27.74
CA LYS A 770 6.46 19.26 27.65
C LYS A 770 6.18 18.11 26.70
N GLY A 771 6.88 18.11 25.57
CA GLY A 771 6.87 17.05 24.58
C GLY A 771 8.11 16.17 24.68
N ILE A 772 7.96 14.91 24.27
CA ILE A 772 9.05 13.94 24.22
C ILE A 772 8.95 13.18 22.91
N THR A 773 10.04 13.16 22.14
CA THR A 773 10.16 12.30 20.95
C THR A 773 11.42 11.43 21.04
N ARG A 774 11.27 10.11 20.88
CA ARG A 774 12.35 9.13 20.90
C ARG A 774 12.12 8.05 19.85
N TYR A 775 13.11 7.18 19.61
CA TYR A 775 12.97 6.07 18.68
C TYR A 775 11.70 5.25 18.99
N ARG A 776 10.68 5.36 18.12
CA ARG A 776 9.38 4.65 18.19
C ARG A 776 8.45 4.99 19.35
N THR A 777 8.73 6.02 20.13
CA THR A 777 7.77 6.48 21.16
C THR A 777 7.74 7.99 21.14
N ASN A 778 6.56 8.56 21.01
CA ASN A 778 6.36 10.00 21.12
C ASN A 778 5.25 10.26 22.13
N LYS A 779 5.39 11.32 22.93
CA LYS A 779 4.38 11.80 23.88
C LYS A 779 4.30 13.31 23.71
N ALA A 780 3.10 13.84 23.45
CA ALA A 780 2.85 15.28 23.30
C ALA A 780 3.93 15.99 22.43
N HIS A 781 4.23 15.43 21.26
CA HIS A 781 5.31 15.90 20.38
C HIS A 781 4.80 16.84 19.27
N ILE A 782 3.56 17.28 19.39
CA ILE A 782 2.81 18.07 18.43
C ILE A 782 2.39 19.35 19.14
N TYR A 783 2.82 20.48 18.62
CA TYR A 783 2.59 21.82 19.16
C TYR A 783 1.63 22.59 18.27
N THR A 784 0.83 23.45 18.88
CA THR A 784 -0.21 24.23 18.18
C THR A 784 0.04 25.73 18.32
N LEU A 785 0.23 26.44 17.21
CA LEU A 785 0.59 27.86 17.18
C LEU A 785 -0.42 28.64 16.34
N THR A 786 -1.03 29.69 16.89
CA THR A 786 -2.07 30.47 16.20
C THR A 786 -1.49 31.74 15.57
N LEU A 787 -1.81 32.01 14.31
CA LEU A 787 -1.50 33.26 13.63
C LEU A 787 -2.79 34.02 13.30
N ASP A 788 -3.05 35.10 14.03
CA ASP A 788 -4.28 35.88 13.86
C ASP A 788 -4.26 36.78 12.62
N ARG A 789 -3.08 37.31 12.25
CA ARG A 789 -2.89 38.18 11.10
C ARG A 789 -1.61 37.81 10.34
N HIS A 790 -1.71 37.70 9.02
CA HIS A 790 -0.59 37.48 8.12
C HIS A 790 -0.17 38.80 7.45
N ASP A 791 1.13 39.08 7.45
CA ASP A 791 1.76 40.22 6.80
C ASP A 791 2.84 39.71 5.83
N PRO A 792 2.59 39.79 4.50
CA PRO A 792 3.55 39.36 3.49
C PRO A 792 4.90 40.10 3.51
N GLY A 793 5.00 41.25 4.19
CA GLY A 793 6.24 42.01 4.33
C GLY A 793 7.17 41.52 5.46
N LEU A 794 6.70 40.58 6.28
CA LEU A 794 7.47 40.00 7.40
C LEU A 794 8.06 38.63 7.03
N ARG A 795 9.17 38.29 7.68
CA ARG A 795 9.67 36.91 7.74
C ARG A 795 9.12 36.23 8.97
N TYR A 796 8.83 34.94 8.86
CA TYR A 796 8.31 34.12 9.94
C TYR A 796 9.31 33.06 10.37
N PHE A 797 9.39 32.80 11.67
CA PHE A 797 10.35 31.88 12.27
C PHE A 797 9.66 30.94 13.26
N LEU A 798 10.07 29.67 13.24
CA LEU A 798 9.77 28.71 14.29
C LEU A 798 10.93 28.69 15.27
N VAL A 799 10.67 29.03 16.53
CA VAL A 799 11.66 28.98 17.62
C VAL A 799 11.25 27.85 18.57
N ALA A 800 12.18 26.97 18.94
CA ALA A 800 11.90 25.89 19.88
C ALA A 800 13.02 25.70 20.91
N ASP A 801 12.61 25.50 22.16
CA ASP A 801 13.51 25.14 23.25
C ASP A 801 13.53 23.62 23.38
N ILE A 802 14.68 23.03 23.06
CA ILE A 802 14.85 21.59 22.96
C ILE A 802 16.04 21.13 23.79
N GLU A 803 15.93 19.95 24.39
CA GLU A 803 17.02 19.30 25.11
C GLU A 803 17.30 17.91 24.53
N GLY A 804 18.57 17.64 24.28
CA GLY A 804 19.04 16.43 23.65
C GLY A 804 20.43 16.05 24.12
N HIS A 805 21.12 15.26 23.29
CA HIS A 805 22.42 14.68 23.65
C HIS A 805 23.43 14.81 22.52
N ALA A 806 24.67 15.13 22.89
CA ALA A 806 25.83 15.00 22.01
C ALA A 806 25.97 13.56 21.49
N ALA A 807 26.70 13.38 20.38
CA ALA A 807 26.95 12.05 19.85
C ALA A 807 27.84 11.27 20.83
N GLN A 808 27.44 10.06 21.21
CA GLN A 808 28.14 9.26 22.21
C GLN A 808 28.37 7.85 21.69
N ARG A 809 29.53 7.28 22.04
CA ARG A 809 29.87 5.88 21.73
C ARG A 809 29.44 5.01 22.90
N LEU A 810 28.52 4.07 22.65
CA LEU A 810 28.04 3.11 23.65
C LEU A 810 28.15 1.70 23.09
N SER A 811 28.84 0.81 23.82
CA SER A 811 29.08 -0.59 23.43
C SER A 811 29.64 -0.72 22.00
N GLY A 812 30.61 0.13 21.65
CA GLY A 812 31.26 0.14 20.33
C GLY A 812 30.46 0.79 19.20
N LYS A 813 29.19 1.15 19.41
CA LYS A 813 28.32 1.79 18.40
C LYS A 813 28.13 3.29 18.69
N MET A 814 28.22 4.12 17.65
CA MET A 814 27.89 5.54 17.75
C MET A 814 26.38 5.73 17.83
N LYS A 815 25.92 6.39 18.89
CA LYS A 815 24.54 6.83 19.06
C LYS A 815 24.44 8.34 18.83
N TYR A 816 23.34 8.75 18.23
CA TYR A 816 23.07 10.12 17.81
C TYR A 816 21.71 10.58 18.34
N CYS A 817 21.55 11.89 18.50
CA CYS A 817 20.32 12.64 18.72
C CYS A 817 20.08 13.51 17.48
N LYS A 818 19.15 13.11 16.61
CA LYS A 818 18.80 13.86 15.38
C LYS A 818 17.37 13.59 14.95
N GLY A 819 16.78 14.54 14.25
CA GLY A 819 15.43 14.42 13.72
C GLY A 819 14.99 15.63 12.92
N ASP A 820 13.74 15.60 12.54
CA ASP A 820 13.12 16.56 11.62
C ASP A 820 11.96 17.28 12.31
N VAL A 821 11.78 18.55 11.98
CA VAL A 821 10.64 19.37 12.40
C VAL A 821 9.74 19.60 11.19
N TRP A 822 8.46 19.30 11.36
CA TRP A 822 7.43 19.41 10.33
C TRP A 822 6.38 20.42 10.74
N MET A 823 5.85 21.18 9.80
CA MET A 823 4.85 22.21 10.07
C MET A 823 3.75 22.21 8.99
N ARG A 824 2.51 22.48 9.40
CA ARG A 824 1.37 22.75 8.50
C ARG A 824 0.34 23.64 9.19
N ALA A 825 -0.43 24.40 8.43
CA ALA A 825 -1.67 25.01 8.87
C ALA A 825 -2.79 23.96 8.94
N LEU A 826 -3.63 24.06 9.96
CA LEU A 826 -4.91 23.37 10.08
C LEU A 826 -5.96 24.11 9.26
N ARG A 827 -6.87 23.34 8.65
CA ARG A 827 -7.93 23.89 7.81
C ARG A 827 -9.07 24.47 8.69
N PRO A 828 -9.64 25.63 8.30
CA PRO A 828 -10.92 26.09 8.86
C PRO A 828 -12.03 25.06 8.63
N LYS A 829 -13.07 25.05 9.48
CA LYS A 829 -14.18 24.08 9.38
C LYS A 829 -15.06 24.30 8.13
N ASP A 830 -15.12 25.53 7.65
CA ASP A 830 -16.01 26.10 6.62
C ASP A 830 -15.29 26.41 5.30
N TRP A 831 -14.09 25.84 5.08
CA TRP A 831 -13.29 26.12 3.91
C TRP A 831 -13.87 25.50 2.62
N VAL A 832 -13.63 26.15 1.47
CA VAL A 832 -14.12 25.70 0.15
C VAL A 832 -12.95 25.21 -0.72
N PRO A 833 -13.07 24.03 -1.38
CA PRO A 833 -12.15 23.56 -2.42
C PRO A 833 -11.63 24.68 -3.33
N GLY A 834 -10.32 24.94 -3.29
CA GLY A 834 -9.65 25.98 -4.12
C GLY A 834 -9.33 27.32 -3.45
N SER A 835 -9.77 27.58 -2.21
CA SER A 835 -9.43 28.83 -1.47
C SER A 835 -8.09 28.76 -0.71
N VAL A 836 -7.42 27.60 -0.72
CA VAL A 836 -6.30 27.24 0.19
C VAL A 836 -4.92 27.28 -0.46
N ALA A 837 -4.85 27.62 -1.74
CA ALA A 837 -3.61 27.77 -2.48
C ALA A 837 -3.51 29.20 -3.01
N ALA A 838 -2.33 29.81 -2.87
CA ALA A 838 -2.08 31.12 -3.47
C ALA A 838 -2.24 30.99 -5.00
N LYS A 839 -3.11 31.82 -5.59
CA LYS A 839 -3.14 31.98 -7.05
C LYS A 839 -1.87 32.71 -7.45
N GLN A 840 -0.97 31.99 -8.11
CA GLN A 840 0.25 32.55 -8.66
C GLN A 840 0.13 32.60 -10.18
N LEU A 841 0.70 33.63 -10.78
CA LEU A 841 0.95 33.67 -12.22
C LEU A 841 2.30 32.99 -12.50
N PRO A 842 2.45 32.34 -13.66
CA PRO A 842 3.74 31.80 -14.08
C PRO A 842 4.77 32.92 -14.28
N LEU A 843 6.02 32.55 -14.48
CA LEU A 843 7.06 33.48 -14.92
C LEU A 843 6.67 34.09 -16.29
N THR A 844 6.78 35.41 -16.39
CA THR A 844 6.77 36.13 -17.67
C THR A 844 7.96 35.71 -18.53
N ASP A 845 7.95 36.03 -19.83
CA ASP A 845 9.08 35.69 -20.71
C ASP A 845 10.38 36.37 -20.24
N ASP A 846 10.29 37.61 -19.75
CA ASP A 846 11.44 38.34 -19.21
C ASP A 846 11.98 37.70 -17.92
N GLU A 847 11.09 37.35 -16.98
CA GLU A 847 11.49 36.63 -15.77
C GLU A 847 12.06 35.24 -16.09
N MET A 848 11.57 34.59 -17.15
CA MET A 848 12.12 33.32 -17.63
C MET A 848 13.56 33.48 -18.13
N VAL A 849 13.84 34.53 -18.90
CA VAL A 849 15.20 34.86 -19.32
C VAL A 849 16.08 35.14 -18.10
N GLU A 850 15.60 35.94 -17.15
CA GLU A 850 16.37 36.30 -15.95
C GLU A 850 16.66 35.09 -15.03
N THR A 851 15.70 34.19 -14.88
CA THR A 851 15.82 33.02 -13.99
C THR A 851 16.65 31.90 -14.60
N THR A 852 16.69 31.78 -15.94
CA THR A 852 17.42 30.71 -16.62
C THR A 852 18.86 31.08 -16.98
N MET A 853 19.22 32.36 -17.03
CA MET A 853 20.57 32.81 -17.32
C MET A 853 21.56 32.48 -16.18
N PRO A 854 22.81 32.09 -16.50
CA PRO A 854 23.83 31.83 -15.49
C PRO A 854 24.17 33.11 -14.70
N LYS A 855 24.11 33.03 -13.37
CA LYS A 855 24.31 34.17 -12.47
C LYS A 855 25.73 34.20 -11.92
N PHE A 856 26.65 34.76 -12.70
CA PHE A 856 28.01 34.97 -12.25
C PHE A 856 28.09 36.13 -11.24
N THR A 857 28.84 35.92 -10.17
CA THR A 857 29.18 36.88 -9.10
C THR A 857 30.07 38.03 -9.56
N GLY A 858 30.67 37.90 -10.75
CA GLY A 858 31.61 38.87 -11.32
C GLY A 858 33.05 38.72 -10.79
N LYS A 859 33.34 37.68 -10.00
CA LYS A 859 34.68 37.37 -9.48
C LYS A 859 35.14 36.01 -9.98
N GLY A 860 36.31 35.96 -10.63
CA GLY A 860 36.86 34.72 -11.18
C GLY A 860 36.41 34.42 -12.61
N LEU A 861 36.89 33.29 -13.14
CA LEU A 861 36.60 32.84 -14.51
C LEU A 861 35.16 32.33 -14.61
N ARG A 862 34.37 32.86 -15.55
CA ARG A 862 32.98 32.44 -15.77
C ARG A 862 32.93 31.08 -16.48
N VAL A 863 32.63 30.02 -15.73
CA VAL A 863 32.58 28.65 -16.24
C VAL A 863 31.15 28.12 -16.23
N GLY A 864 30.64 27.71 -17.40
CA GLY A 864 29.36 27.03 -17.53
C GLY A 864 29.53 25.51 -17.61
N VAL A 865 28.82 24.74 -16.77
CA VAL A 865 28.84 23.26 -16.85
C VAL A 865 27.48 22.76 -17.34
N VAL A 866 27.46 22.15 -18.53
CA VAL A 866 26.23 21.59 -19.12
C VAL A 866 25.71 20.43 -18.28
N GLN A 867 24.46 20.55 -17.83
CA GLN A 867 23.81 19.56 -16.96
C GLN A 867 23.17 18.43 -17.75
N ALA A 868 22.70 17.39 -17.03
CA ALA A 868 22.10 16.17 -17.57
C ALA A 868 23.03 15.23 -18.39
N GLY A 869 24.28 15.63 -18.61
CA GLY A 869 25.36 14.75 -19.08
C GLY A 869 25.93 13.84 -17.98
N TYR A 870 26.60 12.76 -18.37
CA TYR A 870 27.24 11.85 -17.42
C TYR A 870 28.34 12.57 -16.62
N GLY A 871 28.28 12.52 -15.28
CA GLY A 871 29.25 13.17 -14.39
C GLY A 871 29.09 14.69 -14.23
N SER A 872 28.06 15.30 -14.82
CA SER A 872 27.88 16.76 -14.84
C SER A 872 27.73 17.40 -13.46
N ILE A 873 27.04 16.74 -12.52
CA ILE A 873 26.83 17.23 -11.15
C ILE A 873 28.15 17.19 -10.37
N GLU A 874 28.90 16.10 -10.50
CA GLU A 874 30.18 15.91 -9.83
C GLU A 874 31.23 16.90 -10.33
N ILE A 875 31.29 17.13 -11.64
CA ILE A 875 32.15 18.15 -12.26
C ILE A 875 31.79 19.55 -11.75
N LEU A 876 30.49 19.90 -11.76
CA LEU A 876 30.01 21.19 -11.26
C LEU A 876 30.44 21.40 -9.80
N ASN A 877 30.13 20.45 -8.93
CA ASN A 877 30.43 20.53 -7.50
C ASN A 877 31.94 20.66 -7.24
N TYR A 878 32.77 19.92 -7.98
CA TYR A 878 34.23 20.02 -7.84
C TYR A 878 34.75 21.38 -8.28
N LEU A 879 34.36 21.85 -9.48
CA LEU A 879 34.83 23.14 -10.00
C LEU A 879 34.40 24.31 -9.11
N GLN A 880 33.26 24.23 -8.43
CA GLN A 880 32.82 25.21 -7.43
C GLN A 880 33.73 25.29 -6.19
N THR A 881 34.60 24.30 -5.97
CA THR A 881 35.60 24.32 -4.88
C THR A 881 36.95 24.89 -5.32
N VAL A 882 37.14 25.19 -6.60
CA VAL A 882 38.41 25.68 -7.14
C VAL A 882 38.46 27.20 -7.05
N ASP A 883 39.47 27.73 -6.37
CA ASP A 883 39.67 29.17 -6.22
C ASP A 883 39.82 29.87 -7.59
N GLY A 884 39.22 31.05 -7.70
CA GLY A 884 39.28 31.87 -8.92
C GLY A 884 38.33 31.45 -10.05
N MET A 885 37.43 30.50 -9.81
CA MET A 885 36.36 30.13 -10.75
C MET A 885 34.98 30.54 -10.24
N ASP A 886 34.13 31.00 -11.16
CA ASP A 886 32.73 31.28 -10.94
C ASP A 886 31.90 30.33 -11.80
N VAL A 887 31.43 29.25 -11.18
CA VAL A 887 30.95 28.07 -11.90
C VAL A 887 29.43 27.94 -11.78
N GLN A 888 28.75 28.01 -12.92
CA GLN A 888 27.30 28.00 -13.03
C GLN A 888 26.79 26.78 -13.82
N PRO A 889 25.67 26.17 -13.42
CA PRO A 889 25.05 25.08 -14.19
C PRO A 889 24.34 25.62 -15.45
N LEU A 890 24.48 24.91 -16.57
CA LEU A 890 23.74 25.16 -17.81
C LEU A 890 22.74 24.03 -18.08
N SER A 891 21.49 24.19 -17.64
CA SER A 891 20.46 23.13 -17.69
C SER A 891 19.82 22.92 -19.06
N SER A 892 19.78 23.96 -19.89
CA SER A 892 19.27 23.92 -21.27
C SER A 892 20.02 24.95 -22.12
N PRO A 893 21.29 24.66 -22.45
CA PRO A 893 22.19 25.65 -23.03
C PRO A 893 21.65 26.16 -24.37
N ASN A 894 21.59 27.48 -24.48
CA ASN A 894 21.33 28.22 -25.71
C ASN A 894 22.47 29.22 -25.96
N LYS A 895 22.44 29.90 -27.10
CA LYS A 895 23.50 30.85 -27.48
C LYS A 895 23.77 31.90 -26.40
N ALA A 896 22.73 32.52 -25.82
CA ALA A 896 22.90 33.57 -24.81
C ALA A 896 23.56 33.05 -23.52
N MET A 897 23.18 31.86 -23.05
CA MET A 897 23.79 31.23 -21.89
C MET A 897 25.27 30.88 -22.14
N ILE A 898 25.55 30.33 -23.32
CA ILE A 898 26.91 29.95 -23.74
C ILE A 898 27.79 31.20 -23.85
N ASP A 899 27.29 32.27 -24.48
CA ASP A 899 28.01 33.54 -24.66
C ASP A 899 28.29 34.27 -23.33
N ALA A 900 27.46 34.06 -22.30
CA ALA A 900 27.72 34.59 -20.96
C ALA A 900 28.96 33.92 -20.29
N CYS A 901 29.33 32.73 -20.72
CA CYS A 901 30.46 31.97 -20.19
C CYS A 901 31.77 32.33 -20.91
N GLN A 902 32.88 32.36 -20.17
CA GLN A 902 34.23 32.40 -20.79
C GLN A 902 34.71 31.00 -21.16
N THR A 903 34.31 29.99 -20.38
CA THR A 903 34.57 28.58 -20.67
C THR A 903 33.30 27.76 -20.46
N VAL A 904 33.03 26.80 -21.34
CA VAL A 904 31.95 25.81 -21.19
C VAL A 904 32.54 24.41 -21.10
N VAL A 905 32.07 23.64 -20.11
CA VAL A 905 32.31 22.21 -19.99
C VAL A 905 31.07 21.47 -20.48
N LEU A 906 31.25 20.64 -21.50
CA LEU A 906 30.24 19.82 -22.14
C LEU A 906 30.51 18.34 -21.84
N PRO A 907 29.85 17.76 -20.82
CA PRO A 907 29.94 16.34 -20.56
C PRO A 907 29.19 15.55 -21.63
N ILE A 908 29.57 14.28 -21.84
CA ILE A 908 28.83 13.38 -22.73
C ILE A 908 27.33 13.33 -22.35
N LEU A 909 26.47 13.73 -23.28
CA LEU A 909 25.01 13.76 -23.08
C LEU A 909 24.39 12.39 -23.30
N LYS A 910 23.27 12.10 -22.62
CA LYS A 910 22.49 10.88 -22.84
C LYS A 910 21.86 10.88 -24.23
N ARG A 911 21.60 9.70 -24.80
CA ARG A 911 20.86 9.58 -26.06
C ARG A 911 19.37 9.92 -25.83
N ASP A 912 18.78 10.70 -26.73
CA ASP A 912 17.34 10.94 -26.83
C ASP A 912 16.61 9.69 -27.39
N LYS A 913 15.28 9.77 -27.50
CA LYS A 913 14.46 8.66 -28.03
C LYS A 913 14.74 8.33 -29.50
N GLN A 914 15.37 9.24 -30.23
CA GLN A 914 15.80 9.08 -31.61
C GLN A 914 17.27 8.64 -31.70
N GLY A 915 17.90 8.32 -30.56
CA GLY A 915 19.29 7.88 -30.47
C GLY A 915 20.33 8.99 -30.57
N ARG A 916 19.94 10.26 -30.62
CA ARG A 916 20.84 11.43 -30.79
C ARG A 916 21.31 11.94 -29.44
N ARG A 917 22.55 12.42 -29.32
CA ARG A 917 23.06 13.05 -28.09
C ARG A 917 22.89 14.57 -28.08
N MET A 918 22.96 15.20 -29.25
CA MET A 918 22.86 16.64 -29.45
C MET A 918 22.33 16.94 -30.86
N SER A 919 21.65 18.07 -31.06
CA SER A 919 21.22 18.53 -32.38
C SER A 919 22.35 19.23 -33.14
N ASP A 920 22.33 19.20 -34.48
CA ASP A 920 23.32 19.90 -35.31
C ASP A 920 23.36 21.41 -35.02
N ALA A 921 22.20 22.03 -34.82
CA ALA A 921 22.11 23.46 -34.49
C ALA A 921 22.83 23.81 -33.16
N LEU A 922 22.76 22.94 -32.16
CA LEU A 922 23.46 23.15 -30.89
C LEU A 922 24.97 22.87 -31.04
N MET A 923 25.37 21.87 -31.82
CA MET A 923 26.79 21.65 -32.17
C MET A 923 27.38 22.88 -32.89
N ASP A 924 26.63 23.45 -33.83
CA ASP A 924 27.02 24.65 -34.54
C ASP A 924 27.11 25.87 -33.61
N THR A 925 26.20 25.99 -32.64
CA THR A 925 26.26 27.03 -31.61
C THR A 925 27.56 26.95 -30.80
N TYR A 926 27.98 25.75 -30.37
CA TYR A 926 29.25 25.55 -29.68
C TYR A 926 30.46 25.84 -30.57
N ARG A 927 30.42 25.43 -31.84
CA ARG A 927 31.47 25.76 -32.80
C ARG A 927 31.62 27.27 -32.93
N ASP A 928 30.53 27.99 -33.16
CA ASP A 928 30.54 29.43 -33.39
C ASP A 928 30.96 30.20 -32.12
N TYR A 929 30.59 29.71 -30.93
CA TYR A 929 31.07 30.21 -29.64
C TYR A 929 32.60 30.10 -29.52
N VAL A 930 33.18 28.93 -29.83
CA VAL A 930 34.64 28.75 -29.81
C VAL A 930 35.30 29.67 -30.84
N ARG A 931 34.79 29.73 -32.07
CA ARG A 931 35.34 30.64 -33.10
C ARG A 931 35.33 32.11 -32.65
N GLY A 932 34.33 32.49 -31.86
CA GLY A 932 34.17 33.82 -31.28
C GLY A 932 35.11 34.16 -30.13
N GLY A 933 35.89 33.20 -29.61
CA GLY A 933 36.83 33.40 -28.50
C GLY A 933 36.53 32.57 -27.25
N GLY A 934 35.47 31.75 -27.27
CA GLY A 934 35.09 30.90 -26.15
C GLY A 934 36.05 29.73 -25.90
N GLY A 935 36.14 29.30 -24.64
CA GLY A 935 36.79 28.04 -24.27
C GLY A 935 35.79 26.89 -24.19
N LEU A 936 36.03 25.76 -24.85
CA LEU A 936 35.15 24.58 -24.78
C LEU A 936 35.91 23.33 -24.34
N ILE A 937 35.37 22.59 -23.38
CA ILE A 937 35.88 21.28 -22.96
C ILE A 937 34.81 20.23 -23.26
N ILE A 938 35.12 19.24 -24.08
CA ILE A 938 34.21 18.13 -24.40
C ILE A 938 34.75 16.86 -23.75
N THR A 939 33.97 16.21 -22.89
CA THR A 939 34.37 14.95 -22.24
C THR A 939 33.80 13.74 -22.97
N ALA A 940 34.55 12.63 -22.98
CA ALA A 940 34.25 11.44 -23.78
C ALA A 940 33.80 11.83 -25.20
N ALA A 941 34.57 12.69 -25.86
CA ALA A 941 34.14 13.38 -27.06
C ALA A 941 33.92 12.41 -28.23
N LEU A 942 32.71 12.40 -28.77
CA LEU A 942 32.30 11.59 -29.92
C LEU A 942 31.87 12.46 -31.07
N GLY A 943 31.75 11.86 -32.26
CA GLY A 943 31.14 12.54 -33.41
C GLY A 943 29.78 13.14 -33.07
N GLU A 944 28.93 12.41 -32.34
CA GLU A 944 27.60 12.88 -31.92
C GLU A 944 27.62 13.91 -30.77
N MET A 945 28.80 14.28 -30.27
CA MET A 945 29.01 15.35 -29.27
C MET A 945 29.59 16.63 -29.90
N GLY A 946 29.61 16.72 -31.23
CA GLY A 946 30.12 17.88 -31.96
C GLY A 946 31.58 17.78 -32.38
N LEU A 947 32.27 16.66 -32.12
CA LEU A 947 33.67 16.46 -32.55
C LEU A 947 33.86 16.63 -34.07
N THR A 948 32.85 16.26 -34.87
CA THR A 948 32.88 16.43 -36.33
C THR A 948 33.03 17.90 -36.77
N ARG A 949 32.80 18.87 -35.89
CA ARG A 949 32.99 20.30 -36.15
C ARG A 949 34.44 20.76 -35.96
N TYR A 950 35.33 19.89 -35.49
CA TYR A 950 36.75 20.17 -35.23
C TYR A 950 37.70 19.21 -35.97
N PRO A 951 37.51 18.95 -37.29
CA PRO A 951 38.28 17.93 -38.02
C PRO A 951 39.78 18.26 -38.14
N ASP A 952 40.15 19.54 -38.03
CA ASP A 952 41.54 20.01 -38.02
C ASP A 952 42.25 19.75 -36.68
N ILE A 953 41.49 19.53 -35.59
CA ILE A 953 42.04 19.29 -34.25
C ILE A 953 42.26 17.78 -34.04
N CYS A 954 41.21 16.98 -34.17
CA CYS A 954 41.31 15.53 -34.16
C CYS A 954 40.04 14.87 -34.71
N LYS A 955 40.14 13.57 -35.01
CA LYS A 955 39.03 12.72 -35.44
C LYS A 955 38.89 11.54 -34.51
N PHE A 956 37.67 11.05 -34.34
CA PHE A 956 37.43 9.80 -33.63
C PHE A 956 38.18 8.65 -34.33
N LYS A 957 38.94 7.86 -33.57
CA LYS A 957 39.63 6.66 -34.08
C LYS A 957 38.92 5.39 -33.62
N ASN A 958 38.83 5.20 -32.31
CA ASN A 958 38.27 3.99 -31.70
C ASN A 958 37.90 4.25 -30.23
N HIS A 959 37.11 3.31 -29.69
CA HIS A 959 36.98 3.14 -28.25
C HIS A 959 38.06 2.18 -27.77
N SER A 960 38.48 2.33 -26.51
CA SER A 960 39.25 1.29 -25.84
C SER A 960 38.44 -0.01 -25.78
N GLY A 961 38.79 -1.00 -26.59
CA GLY A 961 38.16 -2.33 -26.53
C GLY A 961 38.54 -3.07 -25.24
N ASP A 962 37.63 -3.90 -24.71
CA ASP A 962 37.75 -4.92 -23.64
C ASP A 962 38.57 -4.64 -22.36
N TYR A 963 39.13 -3.46 -22.14
CA TYR A 963 39.85 -3.10 -20.91
C TYR A 963 38.88 -2.47 -19.90
N ASP A 964 38.74 -3.09 -18.73
CA ASP A 964 37.95 -2.55 -17.61
C ASP A 964 38.45 -1.16 -17.15
N PHE A 965 39.74 -0.84 -17.39
CA PHE A 965 40.39 0.43 -17.07
C PHE A 965 41.56 0.71 -18.04
N VAL A 966 41.60 1.91 -18.65
CA VAL A 966 42.65 2.28 -19.62
C VAL A 966 43.61 3.29 -19.01
N PRO A 967 44.84 2.88 -18.61
CA PRO A 967 45.84 3.80 -18.10
C PRO A 967 46.28 4.79 -19.18
N TRP A 968 46.71 5.98 -18.75
CA TRP A 968 47.09 7.08 -19.64
C TRP A 968 48.25 7.87 -19.07
N LEU A 969 48.95 8.61 -19.93
CA LEU A 969 50.07 9.45 -19.54
C LEU A 969 49.99 10.82 -20.21
N VAL A 970 50.50 11.84 -19.52
CA VAL A 970 50.76 13.17 -20.09
C VAL A 970 52.05 13.09 -20.89
N VAL A 971 52.02 13.53 -22.14
CA VAL A 971 53.13 13.38 -23.11
C VAL A 971 53.65 14.71 -23.66
N ASP A 972 53.07 15.83 -23.23
CA ASP A 972 53.45 17.15 -23.69
C ASP A 972 53.43 18.17 -22.55
N GLU A 973 54.39 19.10 -22.57
CA GLU A 973 54.49 20.20 -21.61
C GLU A 973 53.52 21.31 -21.99
N HIS A 974 52.24 21.08 -21.71
CA HIS A 974 51.17 22.02 -22.01
C HIS A 974 50.58 22.63 -20.73
N PRO A 975 50.16 23.92 -20.70
CA PRO A 975 49.55 24.54 -19.52
C PRO A 975 48.37 23.76 -18.92
N MET A 976 47.61 23.04 -19.75
CA MET A 976 46.49 22.19 -19.31
C MET A 976 46.93 21.02 -18.41
N ALA A 977 48.15 20.51 -18.57
CA ALA A 977 48.68 19.42 -17.77
C ALA A 977 49.59 19.89 -16.61
N GLN A 978 49.60 21.19 -16.32
CA GLN A 978 50.41 21.75 -15.25
C GLN A 978 50.08 21.08 -13.90
N GLY A 979 51.12 20.63 -13.20
CA GLY A 979 50.99 19.91 -11.93
C GLY A 979 50.88 18.38 -12.07
N ILE A 980 50.79 17.86 -13.29
CA ILE A 980 50.81 16.41 -13.58
C ILE A 980 52.21 16.01 -14.03
N LYS A 981 52.78 14.93 -13.46
CA LYS A 981 54.09 14.42 -13.86
C LYS A 981 54.01 13.82 -15.27
N MET A 982 54.83 14.34 -16.19
CA MET A 982 54.96 13.81 -17.55
C MET A 982 55.46 12.37 -17.56
N ASN A 983 55.04 11.63 -18.60
CA ASN A 983 55.46 10.25 -18.89
C ASN A 983 55.29 9.26 -17.72
N LYS A 984 54.50 9.63 -16.71
CA LYS A 984 54.10 8.76 -15.63
C LYS A 984 52.71 8.24 -15.93
N GLU A 985 52.58 6.92 -15.92
CA GLU A 985 51.28 6.27 -16.04
C GLU A 985 50.36 6.68 -14.89
N LEU A 986 49.16 7.12 -15.25
CA LEU A 986 48.10 7.51 -14.33
C LEU A 986 46.98 6.46 -14.35
N PRO A 987 46.25 6.30 -13.23
CA PRO A 987 45.14 5.38 -13.16
C PRO A 987 44.13 5.63 -14.28
N GLY A 988 43.68 4.54 -14.89
CA GLY A 988 42.77 4.62 -16.02
C GLY A 988 41.38 5.13 -15.67
N THR A 989 40.58 5.33 -16.71
CA THR A 989 39.13 5.54 -16.57
C THR A 989 38.39 4.31 -17.09
N GLY A 990 37.15 4.09 -16.63
CA GLY A 990 36.37 2.90 -17.04
C GLY A 990 35.85 2.95 -18.48
N PHE A 991 36.19 4.00 -19.24
CA PHE A 991 35.88 4.19 -20.64
C PHE A 991 36.80 5.29 -21.20
N SER A 992 37.49 5.05 -22.31
CA SER A 992 38.21 6.11 -23.03
C SER A 992 37.92 6.10 -24.53
N VAL A 993 38.03 7.30 -25.11
CA VAL A 993 37.99 7.53 -26.56
C VAL A 993 39.39 7.93 -27.01
N GLU A 994 39.85 7.25 -28.06
CA GLU A 994 41.14 7.49 -28.69
C GLU A 994 40.94 8.23 -30.02
N TYR A 995 41.87 9.12 -30.35
CA TYR A 995 41.72 10.05 -31.47
C TYR A 995 42.86 9.96 -32.47
N GLU A 996 42.55 10.16 -33.74
CA GLU A 996 43.53 10.49 -34.77
C GLU A 996 43.81 12.00 -34.71
N LEU A 997 45.08 12.39 -34.61
CA LEU A 997 45.47 13.79 -34.46
C LEU A 997 45.30 14.55 -35.78
N GLY A 998 44.64 15.71 -35.74
CA GLY A 998 44.54 16.62 -36.87
C GLY A 998 45.73 17.57 -36.97
N PRO A 999 45.90 18.28 -38.10
CA PRO A 999 47.06 19.14 -38.35
C PRO A 999 47.22 20.32 -37.38
N LYS A 1000 46.17 20.70 -36.66
CA LYS A 1000 46.17 21.79 -35.65
C LYS A 1000 45.96 21.28 -34.23
N GLY A 1001 45.90 19.95 -34.03
CA GLY A 1001 45.74 19.36 -32.72
C GLY A 1001 47.07 19.08 -32.04
N VAL A 1002 47.12 19.30 -30.73
CA VAL A 1002 48.24 18.93 -29.87
C VAL A 1002 47.77 17.86 -28.89
N ALA A 1003 48.40 16.68 -28.95
CA ALA A 1003 48.09 15.57 -28.04
C ALA A 1003 48.80 15.79 -26.71
N VAL A 1004 48.05 16.18 -25.68
CA VAL A 1004 48.58 16.44 -24.32
C VAL A 1004 48.65 15.16 -23.49
N ALA A 1005 47.74 14.21 -23.75
CA ALA A 1005 47.76 12.91 -23.12
C ALA A 1005 47.50 11.78 -24.12
N ARG A 1006 48.13 10.63 -23.87
CA ARG A 1006 47.99 9.41 -24.67
C ARG A 1006 47.58 8.22 -23.80
N ALA A 1007 46.79 7.30 -24.36
CA ALA A 1007 46.53 6.01 -23.75
C ALA A 1007 47.83 5.20 -23.69
N ALA A 1008 48.13 4.63 -22.53
CA ALA A 1008 49.37 3.88 -22.35
C ALA A 1008 49.44 2.59 -23.21
N PRO A 1009 48.34 1.83 -23.40
CA PRO A 1009 48.39 0.60 -24.20
C PRO A 1009 48.56 0.83 -25.71
N SER A 1010 47.82 1.79 -26.28
CA SER A 1010 47.78 2.05 -27.73
C SER A 1010 48.77 3.13 -28.17
N GLY A 1011 49.19 4.01 -27.26
CA GLY A 1011 49.95 5.22 -27.59
C GLY A 1011 49.11 6.30 -28.28
N ASP A 1012 47.80 6.07 -28.46
CA ASP A 1012 46.93 7.00 -29.18
C ASP A 1012 46.53 8.21 -28.30
N PRO A 1013 46.36 9.40 -28.90
CA PRO A 1013 45.86 10.58 -28.19
C PRO A 1013 44.52 10.31 -27.50
N VAL A 1014 44.44 10.66 -26.21
CA VAL A 1014 43.19 10.63 -25.41
C VAL A 1014 42.82 12.00 -24.86
N VAL A 1015 43.74 12.97 -24.84
CA VAL A 1015 43.39 14.38 -24.62
C VAL A 1015 44.11 15.22 -25.66
N VAL A 1016 43.33 15.90 -26.49
CA VAL A 1016 43.82 16.77 -27.57
C VAL A 1016 43.35 18.19 -27.31
N VAL A 1017 44.25 19.15 -27.44
CA VAL A 1017 43.91 20.58 -27.38
C VAL A 1017 44.12 21.21 -28.74
N GLY A 1018 43.37 22.28 -29.02
CA GLY A 1018 43.48 22.98 -30.29
C GLY A 1018 42.93 24.40 -30.23
N GLU A 1019 43.48 25.26 -31.07
CA GLU A 1019 42.98 26.62 -31.29
C GLU A 1019 42.07 26.64 -32.52
N VAL A 1020 40.94 27.34 -32.41
CA VAL A 1020 39.95 27.46 -33.48
C VAL A 1020 39.56 28.93 -33.58
N ASP A 1021 40.06 29.59 -34.63
CA ASP A 1021 40.00 31.04 -34.80
C ASP A 1021 40.46 31.79 -33.55
N LYS A 1022 39.54 32.43 -32.79
CA LYS A 1022 39.89 33.21 -31.59
C LYS A 1022 39.82 32.40 -30.29
N GLY A 1023 39.26 31.19 -30.31
CA GLY A 1023 39.01 30.41 -29.10
C GLY A 1023 39.78 29.11 -29.06
N ARG A 1024 39.48 28.31 -28.04
CA ARG A 1024 40.25 27.10 -27.69
C ARG A 1024 39.30 25.95 -27.35
N VAL A 1025 39.67 24.75 -27.77
CA VAL A 1025 38.94 23.53 -27.47
C VAL A 1025 39.83 22.48 -26.82
N VAL A 1026 39.31 21.80 -25.81
CA VAL A 1026 39.89 20.61 -25.20
C VAL A 1026 38.99 19.43 -25.51
N ILE A 1027 39.49 18.50 -26.32
CA ILE A 1027 38.86 17.24 -26.67
C ILE A 1027 39.40 16.18 -25.71
N CYS A 1028 38.61 15.85 -24.68
CA CYS A 1028 38.98 14.90 -23.65
C CYS A 1028 38.25 13.57 -23.89
N GLY A 1029 38.98 12.53 -24.23
CA GLY A 1029 38.49 11.16 -24.38
C GLY A 1029 38.36 10.40 -23.07
N LEU A 1030 38.87 10.95 -21.97
CA LEU A 1030 38.77 10.32 -20.65
C LEU A 1030 37.36 10.45 -20.07
N ASP A 1031 36.89 9.38 -19.44
CA ASP A 1031 35.65 9.39 -18.68
C ASP A 1031 35.87 9.96 -17.27
N LEU A 1032 35.41 11.19 -17.07
CA LEU A 1032 35.58 11.93 -15.81
C LEU A 1032 34.52 11.59 -14.74
N ARG A 1033 33.76 10.50 -14.89
CA ARG A 1033 32.85 10.01 -13.83
C ARG A 1033 33.66 9.60 -12.60
N LEU A 1034 33.54 10.35 -11.51
CA LEU A 1034 34.06 9.96 -10.20
C LEU A 1034 33.24 8.77 -9.65
N LYS A 1035 33.61 7.52 -9.98
CA LYS A 1035 33.03 6.34 -9.31
C LYS A 1035 33.53 6.25 -7.87
N GLY A 1036 32.58 6.14 -6.93
CA GLY A 1036 32.85 6.01 -5.49
C GLY A 1036 33.79 4.85 -5.12
N LYS A 1037 34.43 5.04 -3.95
CA LYS A 1037 35.56 4.34 -3.29
C LYS A 1037 36.99 4.81 -3.61
N ALA A 1038 37.33 5.24 -4.83
CA ALA A 1038 38.71 5.68 -5.10
C ALA A 1038 39.06 7.08 -4.53
N ALA A 1039 38.07 7.93 -4.29
CA ALA A 1039 38.27 9.27 -3.69
C ALA A 1039 38.62 9.25 -2.19
N GLU A 1040 38.48 8.11 -1.49
CA GLU A 1040 38.90 7.98 -0.09
C GLU A 1040 40.39 7.66 0.06
N GLU A 1041 41.03 7.05 -0.95
CA GLU A 1041 42.45 6.67 -0.86
C GLU A 1041 43.40 7.79 -1.29
N THR A 1042 42.95 8.75 -2.09
CA THR A 1042 43.78 9.90 -2.52
C THR A 1042 43.87 11.02 -1.48
N LYS A 1043 43.14 10.93 -0.36
CA LYS A 1043 43.30 11.84 0.80
C LYS A 1043 44.43 11.41 1.76
N LYS A 1044 45.18 10.35 1.44
CA LYS A 1044 46.25 9.79 2.29
C LYS A 1044 47.65 9.76 1.67
N THR A 1045 47.90 10.52 0.61
CA THR A 1045 49.26 10.74 0.09
C THR A 1045 49.52 12.22 -0.12
#